data_AF-A0A369QQF7-F1
#
_entry.id   AF-A0A369QQF7-F1
#
_cell.length_a   1.000
_cell.length_b   1.000
_cell.length_c   1.000
_cell.angle_alpha   90.00
_cell.angle_beta   90.00
_cell.angle_gamma   90.00
#
_symmetry.space_group_name_H-M   'P 1'
#
loop_
_entity.id
_entity.type
_entity.pdbx_description
1 polymer ?
#
loop_
_entity_poly.entity_id
_entity_poly.type
_entity_poly.pdbx_seq_one_letter_code
_entity_poly.pdbx_strand_id
1 'polypeptide(L)'
;MSGRDWRAFDAELRARVPALAVELLGKPTFRAGQEWRWGRKGSLSVVIGGARAGMWFDHEEGRGGWFSDLVGRDLGMAREDATDWIADRIGMAALPRPARQRATQGTTPANDPGEPPTAPATGPTESNPDDDTAAAPNRADEAAERAARIWTSAGPAPADHPYLVAKQAAPLALHMDAGRRLVVPLQDIDGGIHSVEFIAPDGVKRFLAGGAKKGHFAMVGAEPGPLLEPCGPLLICEGWATGASLHIATGHTVIAAMDAGNLMPVAEALRARFPAADLLLVADNDAKPDRDSNPGVEAARKVALTVHGRLAVPDSPGDANDLFCAEGPDAVAALVASAARIPPPPPTYPAPVLTPDEARASLAAAIASFMAAIPDYWAAVEAAQEEAKSADADRDPLDFNIVARAALPPLLGLPVDVGLGKTSSARAAIAELIAAGGLGTRKVVYAVPRHDLGAEQVAAFEALGLSAMLWKGRTAPDPTDDNPDRLMCLDTEATFDAHEIEHPVEQSCCKGKNGAELLLCPWFHDCGYQRQKPLAQAAQVIVCAHDSLFHMKPQAIGEVGLLVIDEGFWQSGLRGLDGKATLTQDGLEPGRTSVTCYGSRGKMDVGATADLTAARERLCKALRVTGPGPLRLGLLEAVGLTPDDCRHAATLERRRMRDAGLRPGMSPVERRKRIEAVLPQAGEPWAPPGRCATLWLILAEALENGHDAAGAELVHEMTEAGSVRALRLRWRSPMRNGWAAQAPILHLDATLRPELVQTYLPRIDIGAPVAARQHHVRVRQVTGSPTSARALTPSADAPERDHKAAATRLRDLRAWIDLRARQCHRFGQAVDLLVIGQKAAIDALRSAGLPPRVEAVHFNALSGLDRWGGIGGMVVLGRTLPAPRTVELIAIALTGRVPAPNPEDAGWWYPMVERRVRLVGDRSAPLAMEEHADPIAEAVRWSICEGELIQAMGRGRGVNRTAATPLEIDLLTDVVLPVTVDALVPWSDLRPTRRDLMALTGIVLENAADMAACFPELWPTREAAKKDGQRKGTNDYYRDLYNSRMSPSSAEVTHRPEGPGHRARTARVDLSRIPDPEAWLTNRLGPLASFEICHFAGADASVPDPAEAARLDALASRMTASMQAVLAARRAALDALSARLEAAKPAALRHPHHPHPEEEIEA
;
A
#
# COMPACT_ATOMS: atom_id res chain seq x y z
N MET A 1 33.91 -48.21 -24.60
CA MET A 1 33.22 -48.13 -23.30
C MET A 1 34.16 -47.43 -22.31
N SER A 2 33.62 -46.66 -21.37
CA SER A 2 34.33 -46.20 -20.16
C SER A 2 33.36 -46.28 -19.00
N GLY A 3 33.75 -46.94 -17.90
CA GLY A 3 32.84 -47.40 -16.85
C GLY A 3 32.53 -46.36 -15.78
N ARG A 4 31.97 -45.20 -16.17
CA ARG A 4 31.40 -44.23 -15.23
C ARG A 4 29.88 -44.42 -15.21
N ASP A 5 29.30 -44.64 -14.02
CA ASP A 5 27.84 -44.66 -13.88
C ASP A 5 27.31 -43.22 -13.98
N TRP A 6 26.70 -42.92 -15.13
CA TRP A 6 26.16 -41.59 -15.40
C TRP A 6 24.97 -41.21 -14.53
N ARG A 7 24.23 -42.17 -13.94
CA ARG A 7 23.15 -41.87 -12.98
C ARG A 7 23.70 -41.46 -11.63
N ALA A 8 24.72 -42.16 -11.14
CA ALA A 8 25.44 -41.77 -9.93
C ALA A 8 26.20 -40.44 -10.12
N PHE A 9 26.83 -40.24 -11.27
CA PHE A 9 27.51 -39.00 -11.63
C PHE A 9 26.54 -37.80 -11.67
N ASP A 10 25.40 -37.92 -12.35
CA ASP A 10 24.41 -36.84 -12.39
C ASP A 10 23.80 -36.55 -11.00
N ALA A 11 23.64 -37.58 -10.14
CA ALA A 11 23.14 -37.41 -8.79
C ALA A 11 24.13 -36.66 -7.88
N GLU A 12 25.40 -37.10 -7.84
CA GLU A 12 26.43 -36.49 -7.00
C GLU A 12 26.84 -35.10 -7.53
N LEU A 13 26.84 -34.90 -8.86
CA LEU A 13 26.95 -33.58 -9.48
C LEU A 13 25.86 -32.65 -8.95
N ARG A 14 24.58 -33.04 -9.04
CA ARG A 14 23.45 -32.23 -8.57
C ARG A 14 23.53 -31.89 -7.08
N ALA A 15 24.05 -32.79 -6.25
CA ALA A 15 24.31 -32.52 -4.83
C ALA A 15 25.43 -31.48 -4.60
N ARG A 16 26.42 -31.41 -5.50
CA ARG A 16 27.61 -30.56 -5.35
C ARG A 16 27.63 -29.27 -6.18
N VAL A 17 26.68 -29.04 -7.10
CA VAL A 17 26.59 -27.78 -7.90
C VAL A 17 26.77 -26.50 -7.06
N PRO A 18 26.16 -26.32 -5.86
CA PRO A 18 26.36 -25.11 -5.07
C PRO A 18 27.84 -24.84 -4.72
N ALA A 19 28.62 -25.90 -4.46
CA ALA A 19 30.04 -25.79 -4.14
C ALA A 19 30.88 -25.61 -5.42
N LEU A 20 30.63 -26.44 -6.44
CA LEU A 20 31.36 -26.40 -7.72
C LEU A 20 31.20 -25.06 -8.44
N ALA A 21 30.01 -24.46 -8.41
CA ALA A 21 29.75 -23.14 -9.00
C ALA A 21 30.51 -22.01 -8.27
N VAL A 22 30.75 -22.16 -6.96
CA VAL A 22 31.56 -21.21 -6.17
C VAL A 22 33.06 -21.44 -6.35
N GLU A 23 33.50 -22.67 -6.59
CA GLU A 23 34.89 -22.97 -6.95
C GLU A 23 35.23 -22.40 -8.35
N LEU A 24 34.32 -22.58 -9.32
CA LEU A 24 34.49 -22.12 -10.69
C LEU A 24 34.40 -20.59 -10.81
N LEU A 25 33.26 -20.01 -10.39
CA LEU A 25 32.92 -18.61 -10.66
C LEU A 25 33.19 -17.67 -9.46
N GLY A 26 33.75 -18.19 -8.36
CA GLY A 26 33.93 -17.43 -7.12
C GLY A 26 32.63 -17.15 -6.36
N LYS A 27 32.63 -16.12 -5.50
CA LYS A 27 31.44 -15.78 -4.69
C LYS A 27 30.32 -15.18 -5.57
N PRO A 28 29.08 -15.70 -5.54
CA PRO A 28 27.97 -15.13 -6.29
C PRO A 28 27.61 -13.73 -5.81
N THR A 29 27.21 -12.89 -6.76
CA THR A 29 26.71 -11.53 -6.56
C THR A 29 25.30 -11.53 -5.95
N PHE A 30 24.51 -12.58 -6.20
CA PHE A 30 23.17 -12.73 -5.66
C PHE A 30 22.81 -14.20 -5.41
N ARG A 31 22.05 -14.49 -4.36
CA ARG A 31 21.55 -15.82 -4.00
C ARG A 31 20.06 -15.72 -3.63
N ALA A 32 19.19 -16.44 -4.33
CA ALA A 32 17.78 -16.55 -3.94
C ALA A 32 17.22 -17.95 -4.30
N GLY A 33 16.73 -18.67 -3.29
CA GLY A 33 16.18 -20.02 -3.47
C GLY A 33 17.17 -20.96 -4.17
N GLN A 34 16.70 -21.60 -5.26
CA GLN A 34 17.46 -22.58 -6.03
C GLN A 34 18.25 -21.98 -7.21
N GLU A 35 18.39 -20.65 -7.33
CA GLU A 35 19.19 -20.01 -8.37
C GLU A 35 20.18 -19.00 -7.77
N TRP A 36 21.46 -19.14 -8.10
CA TRP A 36 22.53 -18.21 -7.72
C TRP A 36 23.03 -17.48 -8.97
N ARG A 37 23.53 -16.24 -8.81
CA ARG A 37 23.90 -15.38 -9.93
C ARG A 37 25.24 -14.67 -9.74
N TRP A 38 25.98 -14.54 -10.83
CA TRP A 38 27.33 -13.97 -10.93
C TRP A 38 27.40 -12.87 -12.01
N GLY A 39 28.49 -12.10 -12.03
CA GLY A 39 28.66 -10.96 -12.93
C GLY A 39 28.11 -9.64 -12.36
N ARG A 40 28.50 -8.49 -12.94
CA ARG A 40 28.30 -7.15 -12.35
C ARG A 40 26.84 -6.76 -12.08
N LYS A 41 25.87 -7.46 -12.70
CA LYS A 41 24.42 -7.31 -12.48
C LYS A 41 23.69 -8.65 -12.23
N GLY A 42 24.42 -9.73 -11.93
CA GLY A 42 23.85 -11.08 -11.84
C GLY A 42 23.36 -11.61 -13.19
N SER A 43 24.12 -11.37 -14.28
CA SER A 43 23.77 -11.74 -15.65
C SER A 43 23.93 -13.23 -15.95
N LEU A 44 24.91 -13.89 -15.32
CA LEU A 44 25.09 -15.34 -15.38
C LEU A 44 24.34 -15.99 -14.21
N SER A 45 23.33 -16.82 -14.49
CA SER A 45 22.60 -17.61 -13.50
C SER A 45 22.96 -19.10 -13.56
N VAL A 46 22.99 -19.74 -12.40
CA VAL A 46 23.15 -21.20 -12.27
C VAL A 46 22.08 -21.70 -11.31
N VAL A 47 21.32 -22.71 -11.74
CA VAL A 47 20.38 -23.44 -10.89
C VAL A 47 21.19 -24.37 -10.00
N ILE A 48 21.10 -24.17 -8.68
CA ILE A 48 21.89 -24.89 -7.67
C ILE A 48 21.09 -25.98 -6.93
N GLY A 49 19.79 -26.13 -7.23
CA GLY A 49 18.92 -27.09 -6.55
C GLY A 49 17.83 -27.69 -7.44
N GLY A 50 17.17 -28.73 -6.94
CA GLY A 50 16.06 -29.41 -7.61
C GLY A 50 16.45 -30.20 -8.87
N ALA A 51 15.45 -30.63 -9.64
CA ALA A 51 15.65 -31.50 -10.81
C ALA A 51 16.41 -30.86 -11.99
N ARG A 52 16.71 -29.55 -11.92
CA ARG A 52 17.50 -28.78 -12.89
C ARG A 52 18.83 -28.27 -12.32
N ALA A 53 19.25 -28.73 -11.14
CA ALA A 53 20.56 -28.37 -10.59
C ALA A 53 21.67 -28.65 -11.61
N GLY A 54 22.51 -27.64 -11.87
CA GLY A 54 23.56 -27.65 -12.89
C GLY A 54 23.14 -27.06 -14.23
N MET A 55 21.89 -26.65 -14.43
CA MET A 55 21.51 -25.86 -15.60
C MET A 55 21.92 -24.40 -15.41
N TRP A 56 22.50 -23.76 -16.43
CA TRP A 56 22.93 -22.36 -16.38
C TRP A 56 22.42 -21.56 -17.57
N PHE A 57 22.32 -20.24 -17.40
CA PHE A 57 21.99 -19.30 -18.47
C PHE A 57 22.70 -17.96 -18.28
N ASP A 58 23.19 -17.39 -19.37
CA ASP A 58 23.83 -16.08 -19.44
C ASP A 58 22.89 -15.11 -20.18
N HIS A 59 22.36 -14.15 -19.43
CA HIS A 59 21.41 -13.16 -19.94
C HIS A 59 22.06 -12.03 -20.75
N GLU A 60 23.39 -11.93 -20.80
CA GLU A 60 24.11 -10.97 -21.64
C GLU A 60 24.52 -11.60 -22.99
N GLU A 61 24.93 -12.87 -23.02
CA GLU A 61 25.20 -13.61 -24.27
C GLU A 61 23.98 -14.32 -24.88
N GLY A 62 22.90 -14.52 -24.12
CA GLY A 62 21.72 -15.28 -24.55
C GLY A 62 21.96 -16.79 -24.69
N ARG A 63 22.99 -17.32 -24.00
CA ARG A 63 23.44 -18.72 -24.08
C ARG A 63 23.21 -19.44 -22.77
N GLY A 64 23.02 -20.77 -22.82
CA GLY A 64 22.89 -21.60 -21.63
C GLY A 64 23.11 -23.07 -21.94
N GLY A 65 23.22 -23.89 -20.91
CA GLY A 65 23.53 -25.31 -21.04
C GLY A 65 23.54 -26.05 -19.70
N TRP A 66 24.26 -27.18 -19.65
CA TRP A 66 24.50 -27.91 -18.40
C TRP A 66 25.87 -27.56 -17.82
N PHE A 67 26.13 -28.00 -16.58
CA PHE A 67 27.29 -27.54 -15.81
C PHE A 67 28.64 -27.90 -16.47
N SER A 68 28.72 -29.01 -17.21
CA SER A 68 29.90 -29.36 -18.02
C SER A 68 30.12 -28.41 -19.21
N ASP A 69 29.07 -27.79 -19.76
CA ASP A 69 29.19 -26.74 -20.78
C ASP A 69 29.68 -25.42 -20.16
N LEU A 70 29.35 -25.15 -18.88
CA LEU A 70 29.85 -23.99 -18.14
C LEU A 70 31.33 -24.13 -17.80
N VAL A 71 31.73 -25.28 -17.25
CA VAL A 71 33.14 -25.61 -16.97
C VAL A 71 33.98 -25.58 -18.26
N GLY A 72 33.45 -26.09 -19.37
CA GLY A 72 34.09 -26.02 -20.68
C GLY A 72 34.27 -24.59 -21.21
N ARG A 73 33.25 -23.73 -21.07
CA ARG A 73 33.31 -22.30 -21.43
C ARG A 73 34.34 -21.55 -20.58
N ASP A 74 34.23 -21.65 -19.26
CA ASP A 74 34.94 -20.79 -18.32
C ASP A 74 36.44 -21.14 -18.22
N LEU A 75 36.77 -22.44 -18.27
CA LEU A 75 38.16 -22.92 -18.24
C LEU A 75 38.76 -23.17 -19.63
N GLY A 76 38.04 -22.84 -20.71
CA GLY A 76 38.51 -22.95 -22.10
C GLY A 76 38.88 -24.38 -22.54
N MET A 77 38.20 -25.41 -22.01
CA MET A 77 38.53 -26.82 -22.20
C MET A 77 37.44 -27.60 -22.94
N ALA A 78 37.82 -28.74 -23.55
CA ALA A 78 36.85 -29.56 -24.28
C ALA A 78 35.82 -30.19 -23.34
N ARG A 79 34.61 -30.47 -23.83
CA ARG A 79 33.50 -31.03 -23.04
C ARG A 79 33.85 -32.36 -22.35
N GLU A 80 34.77 -33.13 -22.92
CA GLU A 80 35.31 -34.36 -22.30
C GLU A 80 36.20 -34.03 -21.09
N ASP A 81 37.18 -33.14 -21.26
CA ASP A 81 38.07 -32.68 -20.18
C ASP A 81 37.27 -31.99 -19.04
N ALA A 82 36.25 -31.19 -19.38
CA ALA A 82 35.32 -30.57 -18.44
C ALA A 82 34.50 -31.60 -17.64
N THR A 83 34.16 -32.74 -18.24
CA THR A 83 33.44 -33.82 -17.55
C THR A 83 34.36 -34.58 -16.60
N ASP A 84 35.64 -34.71 -16.90
CA ASP A 84 36.64 -35.28 -15.98
C ASP A 84 37.07 -34.30 -14.87
N TRP A 85 37.10 -32.98 -15.13
CA TRP A 85 37.27 -31.92 -14.12
C TRP A 85 36.18 -31.96 -13.05
N ILE A 86 34.92 -32.19 -13.47
CA ILE A 86 33.79 -32.40 -12.56
C ILE A 86 33.98 -33.72 -11.80
N ALA A 87 34.31 -34.80 -12.50
CA ALA A 87 34.42 -36.14 -11.92
C ALA A 87 35.42 -36.21 -10.76
N ASP A 88 36.56 -35.54 -10.88
CA ASP A 88 37.56 -35.37 -9.83
C ASP A 88 36.96 -34.80 -8.53
N ARG A 89 36.29 -33.64 -8.64
CA ARG A 89 35.73 -32.86 -7.51
C ARG A 89 34.52 -33.50 -6.83
N ILE A 90 33.80 -34.35 -7.56
CA ILE A 90 32.70 -35.15 -7.00
C ILE A 90 33.16 -36.52 -6.47
N GLY A 91 34.48 -36.82 -6.51
CA GLY A 91 35.04 -38.06 -5.97
C GLY A 91 34.91 -39.29 -6.88
N MET A 92 34.66 -39.08 -8.18
CA MET A 92 34.40 -40.11 -9.20
C MET A 92 35.46 -40.09 -10.31
N ALA A 93 36.72 -39.84 -9.93
CA ALA A 93 37.87 -39.66 -10.81
C ALA A 93 38.09 -40.83 -11.81
N ALA A 94 38.65 -40.51 -12.98
CA ALA A 94 38.89 -41.47 -14.05
C ALA A 94 40.15 -42.32 -13.82
N LEU A 95 40.16 -43.52 -14.41
CA LEU A 95 41.37 -44.35 -14.55
C LEU A 95 42.42 -43.65 -15.46
N PRO A 96 43.73 -43.91 -15.26
CA PRO A 96 44.79 -43.28 -16.06
C PRO A 96 44.66 -43.58 -17.56
N ARG A 97 44.84 -42.56 -18.40
CA ARG A 97 44.94 -42.68 -19.87
C ARG A 97 46.38 -42.44 -20.35
N PRO A 98 46.84 -43.10 -21.44
CA PRO A 98 48.18 -42.88 -21.99
C PRO A 98 48.41 -41.46 -22.51
N ALA A 99 49.67 -41.03 -22.53
CA ALA A 99 50.06 -39.66 -22.88
C ALA A 99 49.84 -39.33 -24.38
N ARG A 100 49.32 -38.12 -24.65
CA ARG A 100 49.31 -37.50 -25.99
C ARG A 100 50.74 -37.11 -26.40
N GLN A 101 51.15 -37.44 -27.62
CA GLN A 101 52.26 -36.74 -28.28
C GLN A 101 51.77 -35.37 -28.79
N ARG A 102 52.60 -34.34 -28.68
CA ARG A 102 52.36 -33.00 -29.23
C ARG A 102 52.85 -32.92 -30.67
N ALA A 103 52.06 -32.25 -31.51
CA ALA A 103 52.55 -31.52 -32.69
C ALA A 103 52.09 -30.06 -32.54
N THR A 104 52.91 -29.09 -32.95
CA THR A 104 52.75 -27.67 -32.60
C THR A 104 52.60 -26.75 -33.81
N GLN A 105 51.65 -25.83 -33.68
CA GLN A 105 51.55 -24.52 -34.36
C GLN A 105 51.46 -24.50 -35.91
N GLY A 106 50.38 -23.88 -36.39
CA GLY A 106 50.19 -23.47 -37.78
C GLY A 106 49.06 -22.44 -37.85
N THR A 107 49.40 -21.18 -38.09
CA THR A 107 48.47 -20.03 -38.05
C THR A 107 47.86 -19.77 -39.42
N THR A 108 46.57 -19.47 -39.52
CA THR A 108 45.96 -18.88 -40.73
C THR A 108 44.78 -17.95 -40.41
N PRO A 109 44.54 -16.90 -41.22
CA PRO A 109 43.45 -15.93 -41.06
C PRO A 109 42.20 -16.30 -41.91
N ALA A 110 41.20 -15.41 -41.92
CA ALA A 110 39.95 -15.60 -42.65
C ALA A 110 40.02 -15.22 -44.15
N ASN A 111 39.35 -16.01 -45.01
CA ASN A 111 38.25 -15.57 -45.89
C ASN A 111 37.70 -16.72 -46.76
N ASP A 112 36.47 -16.53 -47.28
CA ASP A 112 35.82 -17.27 -48.39
C ASP A 112 36.62 -17.21 -49.72
N PRO A 113 36.28 -17.96 -50.82
CA PRO A 113 35.13 -18.87 -51.06
C PRO A 113 35.46 -20.23 -51.76
N GLY A 114 34.45 -21.08 -52.04
CA GLY A 114 34.47 -21.98 -53.24
C GLY A 114 33.85 -23.39 -53.15
N GLU A 115 33.08 -23.77 -54.19
CA GLU A 115 32.57 -25.13 -54.55
C GLU A 115 33.65 -26.02 -55.24
N PRO A 116 33.43 -27.31 -55.67
CA PRO A 116 32.20 -28.13 -55.85
C PRO A 116 32.34 -29.52 -55.11
N PRO A 117 31.83 -30.74 -55.52
CA PRO A 117 30.92 -31.15 -56.61
C PRO A 117 29.84 -32.26 -56.36
N THR A 118 28.79 -32.19 -57.18
CA THR A 118 27.91 -33.23 -57.82
C THR A 118 28.13 -34.75 -57.56
N ALA A 119 27.12 -35.56 -57.17
CA ALA A 119 25.93 -36.11 -57.92
C ALA A 119 26.18 -37.55 -58.48
N PRO A 120 25.21 -38.33 -59.04
CA PRO A 120 23.78 -38.10 -59.36
C PRO A 120 22.84 -39.15 -58.68
N ALA A 121 21.57 -39.44 -59.02
CA ALA A 121 20.56 -39.03 -60.02
C ALA A 121 19.13 -39.38 -59.46
N THR A 122 17.95 -38.96 -59.91
CA THR A 122 17.45 -38.07 -61.01
C THR A 122 16.22 -37.27 -60.50
N GLY A 123 15.98 -36.06 -61.04
CA GLY A 123 14.71 -35.31 -60.86
C GLY A 123 13.60 -35.76 -61.84
N PRO A 124 12.62 -34.91 -62.25
CA PRO A 124 12.45 -33.45 -62.03
C PRO A 124 11.07 -33.11 -61.39
N THR A 125 10.52 -31.88 -61.28
CA THR A 125 10.89 -30.50 -61.73
C THR A 125 10.31 -29.48 -60.71
N GLU A 126 10.73 -28.21 -60.75
CA GLU A 126 10.19 -27.12 -59.92
C GLU A 126 8.86 -26.53 -60.44
N SER A 127 8.02 -26.01 -59.54
CA SER A 127 7.05 -24.94 -59.83
C SER A 127 6.63 -24.19 -58.55
N ASN A 128 6.97 -22.90 -58.47
CA ASN A 128 6.33 -21.89 -57.62
C ASN A 128 5.27 -21.13 -58.45
N PRO A 129 4.33 -20.35 -57.86
CA PRO A 129 4.09 -20.07 -56.43
C PRO A 129 2.61 -20.33 -56.01
N ASP A 130 2.22 -19.74 -54.87
CA ASP A 130 0.84 -19.39 -54.45
C ASP A 130 -0.24 -20.50 -54.34
N ASP A 131 -0.50 -21.00 -53.12
CA ASP A 131 -1.76 -20.72 -52.39
C ASP A 131 -1.66 -21.06 -50.88
N ASP A 132 -2.77 -20.87 -50.16
CA ASP A 132 -3.14 -21.31 -48.81
C ASP A 132 -2.36 -20.76 -47.58
N THR A 133 -2.92 -19.70 -46.99
CA THR A 133 -2.53 -19.20 -45.67
C THR A 133 -3.10 -20.06 -44.53
N ALA A 134 -2.30 -20.99 -44.00
CA ALA A 134 -2.55 -21.61 -42.69
C ALA A 134 -1.56 -21.07 -41.64
N ALA A 135 -2.06 -20.64 -40.47
CA ALA A 135 -1.19 -20.35 -39.33
C ALA A 135 -0.77 -21.66 -38.67
N ALA A 136 0.50 -21.82 -38.33
CA ALA A 136 0.98 -23.00 -37.62
C ALA A 136 0.23 -23.14 -36.27
N PRO A 137 -0.38 -24.30 -35.98
CA PRO A 137 -1.17 -24.51 -34.77
C PRO A 137 -0.31 -24.45 -33.51
N ASN A 138 -0.94 -24.20 -32.37
CA ASN A 138 -0.26 -24.30 -31.08
C ASN A 138 -0.06 -25.78 -30.73
N ARG A 139 1.00 -26.09 -29.99
CA ARG A 139 1.35 -27.45 -29.57
C ARG A 139 0.28 -28.13 -28.68
N ALA A 140 -0.61 -27.34 -28.09
CA ALA A 140 -1.79 -27.83 -27.38
C ALA A 140 -2.89 -28.29 -28.36
N ASP A 141 -3.09 -27.58 -29.47
CA ASP A 141 -4.11 -27.88 -30.49
C ASP A 141 -3.75 -29.20 -31.21
N GLU A 142 -2.47 -29.37 -31.59
CA GLU A 142 -1.91 -30.62 -32.12
C GLU A 142 -2.15 -31.81 -31.17
N ALA A 143 -2.07 -31.56 -29.86
CA ALA A 143 -2.27 -32.57 -28.83
C ALA A 143 -3.75 -32.86 -28.57
N ALA A 144 -4.63 -31.86 -28.68
CA ALA A 144 -6.09 -32.03 -28.62
C ALA A 144 -6.61 -32.86 -29.80
N GLU A 145 -6.21 -32.52 -31.04
CA GLU A 145 -6.51 -33.37 -32.20
C GLU A 145 -5.99 -34.81 -32.03
N ARG A 146 -4.79 -34.96 -31.47
CA ARG A 146 -4.19 -36.27 -31.20
C ARG A 146 -4.97 -37.03 -30.11
N ALA A 147 -5.46 -36.35 -29.08
CA ALA A 147 -6.32 -36.93 -28.05
C ALA A 147 -7.63 -37.44 -28.66
N ALA A 148 -8.31 -36.61 -29.47
CA ALA A 148 -9.51 -37.00 -30.20
C ALA A 148 -9.27 -38.18 -31.16
N ARG A 149 -8.20 -38.15 -31.98
CA ARG A 149 -7.82 -39.28 -32.85
C ARG A 149 -7.58 -40.57 -32.05
N ILE A 150 -6.93 -40.49 -30.89
CA ILE A 150 -6.69 -41.65 -30.02
C ILE A 150 -8.02 -42.16 -29.45
N TRP A 151 -8.91 -41.29 -28.98
CA TRP A 151 -10.25 -41.64 -28.48
C TRP A 151 -11.05 -42.43 -29.52
N THR A 152 -11.18 -41.88 -30.74
CA THR A 152 -11.93 -42.49 -31.85
C THR A 152 -11.30 -43.79 -32.36
N SER A 153 -9.98 -43.97 -32.17
CA SER A 153 -9.27 -45.20 -32.56
C SER A 153 -9.32 -46.33 -31.52
N ALA A 154 -9.69 -46.00 -30.29
CA ALA A 154 -9.82 -46.94 -29.18
C ALA A 154 -11.26 -47.50 -29.13
N GLY A 155 -11.41 -48.76 -28.72
CA GLY A 155 -12.72 -49.40 -28.56
C GLY A 155 -13.17 -49.42 -27.09
N PRO A 156 -14.44 -49.71 -26.77
CA PRO A 156 -14.91 -49.79 -25.39
C PRO A 156 -14.07 -50.74 -24.52
N ALA A 157 -13.76 -50.32 -23.29
CA ALA A 157 -12.95 -51.11 -22.37
C ALA A 157 -13.72 -52.32 -21.82
N PRO A 158 -13.11 -53.53 -21.76
CA PRO A 158 -13.77 -54.71 -21.22
C PRO A 158 -13.70 -54.71 -19.69
N ALA A 159 -14.74 -55.27 -19.05
CA ALA A 159 -14.86 -55.32 -17.59
C ALA A 159 -13.84 -56.25 -16.89
N ASP A 160 -13.14 -57.11 -17.64
CA ASP A 160 -12.07 -57.98 -17.12
C ASP A 160 -10.68 -57.31 -17.14
N HIS A 161 -10.59 -56.02 -17.50
CA HIS A 161 -9.33 -55.29 -17.49
C HIS A 161 -8.72 -55.27 -16.07
N PRO A 162 -7.45 -55.67 -15.87
CA PRO A 162 -6.90 -55.90 -14.53
C PRO A 162 -7.00 -54.71 -13.57
N TYR A 163 -6.86 -53.47 -14.07
CA TYR A 163 -7.06 -52.26 -13.26
C TYR A 163 -8.50 -52.10 -12.75
N LEU A 164 -9.50 -52.38 -13.59
CA LEU A 164 -10.91 -52.26 -13.23
C LEU A 164 -11.31 -53.33 -12.21
N VAL A 165 -10.82 -54.56 -12.39
CA VAL A 165 -10.99 -55.65 -11.42
C VAL A 165 -10.34 -55.30 -10.07
N ALA A 166 -9.12 -54.75 -10.08
CA ALA A 166 -8.39 -54.38 -8.87
C ALA A 166 -9.01 -53.19 -8.10
N LYS A 167 -9.70 -52.28 -8.79
CA LYS A 167 -10.43 -51.14 -8.21
C LYS A 167 -11.96 -51.38 -8.16
N GLN A 168 -12.42 -52.62 -8.34
CA GLN A 168 -13.84 -53.05 -8.30
C GLN A 168 -14.81 -52.19 -9.15
N ALA A 169 -14.32 -51.56 -10.22
CA ALA A 169 -15.03 -50.56 -11.00
C ALA A 169 -15.57 -51.13 -12.32
N ALA A 170 -16.77 -50.70 -12.74
CA ALA A 170 -17.25 -50.94 -14.09
C ALA A 170 -16.50 -50.06 -15.12
N PRO A 171 -16.47 -50.41 -16.42
CA PRO A 171 -15.80 -49.62 -17.45
C PRO A 171 -16.30 -48.18 -17.61
N LEU A 172 -17.57 -47.88 -17.30
CA LEU A 172 -18.14 -46.52 -17.22
C LEU A 172 -17.70 -45.55 -18.34
N ALA A 173 -17.90 -45.96 -19.60
CA ALA A 173 -17.53 -45.23 -20.81
C ALA A 173 -16.02 -45.00 -21.04
N LEU A 174 -15.13 -45.74 -20.38
CA LEU A 174 -13.72 -45.82 -20.78
C LEU A 174 -13.55 -46.60 -22.09
N HIS A 175 -12.61 -46.14 -22.91
CA HIS A 175 -12.07 -46.89 -24.04
C HIS A 175 -10.76 -47.60 -23.66
N MET A 176 -10.31 -48.52 -24.51
CA MET A 176 -9.04 -49.25 -24.40
C MET A 176 -8.30 -49.23 -25.74
N ASP A 177 -7.01 -48.93 -25.72
CA ASP A 177 -6.17 -48.93 -26.92
C ASP A 177 -5.63 -50.32 -27.29
N ALA A 178 -5.03 -50.43 -28.48
CA ALA A 178 -4.42 -51.67 -28.97
C ALA A 178 -3.23 -52.17 -28.11
N GLY A 179 -2.71 -51.35 -27.18
CA GLY A 179 -1.70 -51.72 -26.19
C GLY A 179 -2.29 -52.25 -24.88
N ARG A 180 -3.61 -52.50 -24.83
CA ARG A 180 -4.39 -52.85 -23.62
C ARG A 180 -4.29 -51.79 -22.51
N ARG A 181 -4.14 -50.51 -22.85
CA ARG A 181 -4.24 -49.42 -21.87
C ARG A 181 -5.63 -48.83 -21.93
N LEU A 182 -6.26 -48.63 -20.77
CA LEU A 182 -7.47 -47.81 -20.69
C LEU A 182 -7.13 -46.39 -21.12
N VAL A 183 -8.06 -45.74 -21.80
CA VAL A 183 -8.00 -44.34 -22.21
C VAL A 183 -9.10 -43.61 -21.46
N VAL A 184 -8.74 -42.58 -20.72
CA VAL A 184 -9.67 -41.65 -20.04
C VAL A 184 -9.66 -40.33 -20.80
N PRO A 185 -10.81 -39.80 -21.25
CA PRO A 185 -10.86 -38.53 -21.97
C PRO A 185 -10.80 -37.35 -21.00
N LEU A 186 -9.99 -36.33 -21.31
CA LEU A 186 -10.04 -35.04 -20.61
C LEU A 186 -10.66 -34.01 -21.56
N GLN A 187 -11.87 -33.59 -21.22
CA GLN A 187 -12.66 -32.65 -22.01
C GLN A 187 -12.83 -31.29 -21.35
N ASP A 188 -13.26 -30.30 -22.14
CA ASP A 188 -13.84 -29.05 -21.65
C ASP A 188 -15.35 -29.20 -21.36
N ILE A 189 -16.00 -28.09 -20.99
CA ILE A 189 -17.43 -28.06 -20.62
C ILE A 189 -18.38 -28.15 -21.83
N ASP A 190 -17.89 -27.89 -23.03
CA ASP A 190 -18.62 -27.99 -24.30
C ASP A 190 -18.38 -29.35 -24.99
N GLY A 191 -17.60 -30.25 -24.38
CA GLY A 191 -17.35 -31.61 -24.85
C GLY A 191 -16.11 -31.78 -25.74
N GLY A 192 -15.30 -30.73 -25.93
CA GLY A 192 -14.06 -30.80 -26.70
C GLY A 192 -12.99 -31.61 -25.95
N ILE A 193 -12.38 -32.62 -26.58
CA ILE A 193 -11.31 -33.43 -25.96
C ILE A 193 -9.95 -32.73 -26.17
N HIS A 194 -9.26 -32.36 -25.09
CA HIS A 194 -7.97 -31.66 -25.13
C HIS A 194 -6.78 -32.49 -24.63
N SER A 195 -7.03 -33.61 -23.97
CA SER A 195 -6.02 -34.58 -23.55
C SER A 195 -6.64 -35.96 -23.27
N VAL A 196 -5.80 -36.95 -23.00
CA VAL A 196 -6.21 -38.26 -22.45
C VAL A 196 -5.24 -38.69 -21.34
N GLU A 197 -5.74 -39.44 -20.36
CA GLU A 197 -4.92 -40.27 -19.46
C GLU A 197 -4.92 -41.71 -19.96
N PHE A 198 -3.75 -42.34 -20.01
CA PHE A 198 -3.60 -43.78 -20.24
C PHE A 198 -3.39 -44.49 -18.91
N ILE A 199 -4.17 -45.53 -18.62
CA ILE A 199 -3.97 -46.42 -17.47
C ILE A 199 -3.59 -47.81 -17.98
N ALA A 200 -2.37 -48.24 -17.70
CA ALA A 200 -1.88 -49.56 -18.11
C ALA A 200 -2.45 -50.71 -17.22
N PRO A 201 -2.33 -51.98 -17.63
CA PRO A 201 -2.82 -53.13 -16.85
C PRO A 201 -2.19 -53.30 -15.46
N ASP A 202 -1.01 -52.72 -15.23
CA ASP A 202 -0.32 -52.63 -13.95
C ASP A 202 -0.76 -51.44 -13.08
N GLY A 203 -1.73 -50.66 -13.55
CA GLY A 203 -2.22 -49.44 -12.91
C GLY A 203 -1.37 -48.19 -13.17
N VAL A 204 -0.28 -48.27 -13.96
CA VAL A 204 0.57 -47.10 -14.23
C VAL A 204 -0.17 -46.09 -15.12
N LYS A 205 -0.42 -44.91 -14.55
CA LYS A 205 -1.10 -43.78 -15.20
C LYS A 205 -0.13 -42.84 -15.92
N ARG A 206 -0.48 -42.35 -17.11
CA ARG A 206 0.28 -41.32 -17.86
C ARG A 206 -0.63 -40.46 -18.74
N PHE A 207 -0.52 -39.13 -18.62
CA PHE A 207 -1.18 -38.20 -19.55
C PHE A 207 -0.53 -38.15 -20.94
N LEU A 208 -1.30 -37.76 -21.95
CA LEU A 208 -0.80 -37.45 -23.29
C LEU A 208 0.18 -36.27 -23.25
N ALA A 209 1.41 -36.49 -23.72
CA ALA A 209 2.45 -35.48 -23.74
C ALA A 209 2.08 -34.29 -24.66
N GLY A 210 1.84 -33.12 -24.06
CA GLY A 210 1.44 -31.88 -24.74
C GLY A 210 -0.04 -31.53 -24.60
N GLY A 211 -0.90 -32.46 -24.18
CA GLY A 211 -2.34 -32.23 -24.01
C GLY A 211 -2.65 -31.29 -22.85
N ALA A 212 -3.75 -30.54 -22.95
CA ALA A 212 -4.17 -29.62 -21.90
C ALA A 212 -4.82 -30.37 -20.73
N LYS A 213 -4.32 -30.13 -19.52
CA LYS A 213 -4.88 -30.69 -18.27
C LYS A 213 -5.64 -29.63 -17.47
N LYS A 214 -5.05 -28.45 -17.25
CA LYS A 214 -5.65 -27.39 -16.43
C LYS A 214 -7.02 -26.98 -16.98
N GLY A 215 -8.07 -27.05 -16.15
CA GLY A 215 -9.45 -26.71 -16.50
C GLY A 215 -10.20 -27.80 -17.28
N HIS A 216 -9.56 -28.92 -17.59
CA HIS A 216 -10.12 -30.04 -18.35
C HIS A 216 -10.25 -31.26 -17.44
N PHE A 217 -11.28 -32.07 -17.66
CA PHE A 217 -11.72 -33.09 -16.70
C PHE A 217 -12.29 -34.33 -17.41
N ALA A 218 -12.38 -35.45 -16.68
CA ALA A 218 -13.07 -36.64 -17.14
C ALA A 218 -14.49 -36.68 -16.57
N MET A 219 -15.49 -36.87 -17.43
CA MET A 219 -16.86 -37.19 -17.04
C MET A 219 -16.96 -38.71 -16.84
N VAL A 220 -17.55 -39.15 -15.73
CA VAL A 220 -17.65 -40.58 -15.39
C VAL A 220 -19.01 -41.12 -15.83
N GLY A 221 -19.02 -42.29 -16.46
CA GLY A 221 -20.26 -43.00 -16.84
C GLY A 221 -20.91 -42.55 -18.13
N ALA A 222 -20.34 -41.57 -18.84
CA ALA A 222 -20.86 -41.03 -20.10
C ALA A 222 -19.74 -40.69 -21.09
N GLU A 223 -20.06 -40.81 -22.38
CA GLU A 223 -19.18 -40.41 -23.50
C GLU A 223 -18.85 -38.91 -23.49
N PRO A 224 -17.72 -38.49 -24.08
CA PRO A 224 -17.40 -37.08 -24.25
C PRO A 224 -18.48 -36.28 -24.98
N GLY A 225 -18.83 -35.12 -24.43
CA GLY A 225 -19.91 -34.28 -24.93
C GLY A 225 -20.22 -33.08 -24.02
N PRO A 226 -21.04 -32.13 -24.49
CA PRO A 226 -21.38 -30.91 -23.74
C PRO A 226 -22.11 -31.25 -22.44
N LEU A 227 -21.72 -30.59 -21.35
CA LEU A 227 -22.42 -30.77 -20.07
C LEU A 227 -23.80 -30.11 -20.13
N LEU A 228 -24.83 -30.92 -19.87
CA LEU A 228 -26.20 -30.45 -19.65
C LEU A 228 -26.39 -29.97 -18.20
N GLU A 229 -27.44 -29.20 -17.95
CA GLU A 229 -27.75 -28.71 -16.61
C GLU A 229 -28.13 -29.88 -15.67
N PRO A 230 -27.45 -30.05 -14.52
CA PRO A 230 -27.58 -31.27 -13.72
C PRO A 230 -28.88 -31.31 -12.91
N CYS A 231 -29.63 -32.41 -13.04
CA CYS A 231 -30.87 -32.67 -12.29
C CYS A 231 -30.67 -33.05 -10.80
N GLY A 232 -29.47 -32.84 -10.25
CA GLY A 232 -29.06 -33.28 -8.91
C GLY A 232 -27.68 -32.71 -8.54
N PRO A 233 -27.05 -33.16 -7.44
CA PRO A 233 -25.73 -32.70 -7.06
C PRO A 233 -24.68 -33.16 -8.08
N LEU A 234 -23.78 -32.25 -8.46
CA LEU A 234 -22.64 -32.56 -9.33
C LEU A 234 -21.44 -32.87 -8.44
N LEU A 235 -21.04 -34.14 -8.43
CA LEU A 235 -19.92 -34.61 -7.61
C LEU A 235 -18.59 -34.31 -8.32
N ILE A 236 -17.60 -33.80 -7.61
CA ILE A 236 -16.26 -33.53 -8.13
C ILE A 236 -15.23 -34.20 -7.22
N CYS A 237 -14.33 -34.99 -7.79
CA CYS A 237 -13.28 -35.73 -7.08
C CYS A 237 -11.93 -35.60 -7.79
N GLU A 238 -10.86 -36.06 -7.14
CA GLU A 238 -9.52 -36.08 -7.74
C GLU A 238 -9.38 -37.22 -8.74
N GLY A 239 -9.41 -38.47 -8.29
CA GLY A 239 -9.21 -39.65 -9.16
C GLY A 239 -10.43 -40.05 -10.01
N TRP A 240 -10.19 -40.58 -11.21
CA TRP A 240 -11.25 -41.25 -12.01
C TRP A 240 -11.85 -42.47 -11.29
N ALA A 241 -11.03 -43.28 -10.59
CA ALA A 241 -11.52 -44.44 -9.85
C ALA A 241 -12.39 -44.03 -8.65
N THR A 242 -11.97 -43.01 -7.90
CA THR A 242 -12.78 -42.31 -6.90
C THR A 242 -14.14 -41.92 -7.48
N GLY A 243 -14.13 -41.35 -8.69
CA GLY A 243 -15.35 -40.95 -9.40
C GLY A 243 -16.22 -42.12 -9.87
N ALA A 244 -15.60 -43.24 -10.28
CA ALA A 244 -16.30 -44.46 -10.65
C ALA A 244 -17.10 -45.04 -9.47
N SER A 245 -16.47 -45.15 -8.29
CA SER A 245 -17.15 -45.60 -7.07
C SER A 245 -18.28 -44.66 -6.63
N LEU A 246 -18.06 -43.33 -6.72
CA LEU A 246 -19.09 -42.34 -6.44
C LEU A 246 -20.29 -42.45 -7.40
N HIS A 247 -20.03 -42.66 -8.70
CA HIS A 247 -21.08 -42.81 -9.70
C HIS A 247 -21.87 -44.11 -9.52
N ILE A 248 -21.19 -45.23 -9.24
CA ILE A 248 -21.82 -46.54 -8.97
C ILE A 248 -22.68 -46.48 -7.69
N ALA A 249 -22.21 -45.80 -6.64
CA ALA A 249 -22.91 -45.70 -5.36
C ALA A 249 -24.11 -44.75 -5.37
N THR A 250 -24.14 -43.72 -6.23
CA THR A 250 -25.14 -42.64 -6.15
C THR A 250 -25.96 -42.41 -7.42
N GLY A 251 -25.48 -42.87 -8.58
CA GLY A 251 -26.07 -42.55 -9.88
C GLY A 251 -25.97 -41.06 -10.28
N HIS A 252 -25.30 -40.22 -9.49
CA HIS A 252 -25.13 -38.79 -9.79
C HIS A 252 -24.06 -38.57 -10.88
N THR A 253 -24.09 -37.41 -11.53
CA THR A 253 -23.03 -37.00 -12.46
C THR A 253 -21.75 -36.74 -11.66
N VAL A 254 -20.64 -37.37 -12.07
CA VAL A 254 -19.33 -37.24 -11.40
C VAL A 254 -18.27 -36.74 -12.37
N ILE A 255 -17.49 -35.76 -11.90
CA ILE A 255 -16.40 -35.12 -12.62
C ILE A 255 -15.08 -35.40 -11.91
N ALA A 256 -14.18 -36.14 -12.56
CA ALA A 256 -12.83 -36.35 -12.07
C ALA A 256 -11.90 -35.24 -12.59
N ALA A 257 -11.31 -34.46 -11.69
CA ALA A 257 -10.37 -33.40 -12.01
C ALA A 257 -8.96 -33.94 -12.35
N MET A 258 -8.69 -35.22 -12.11
CA MET A 258 -7.46 -35.95 -12.38
C MET A 258 -6.24 -35.59 -11.50
N ASP A 259 -6.26 -34.45 -10.79
CA ASP A 259 -5.33 -34.11 -9.69
C ASP A 259 -5.83 -32.95 -8.81
N ALA A 260 -5.33 -32.87 -7.57
CA ALA A 260 -5.63 -31.81 -6.59
C ALA A 260 -5.43 -30.39 -7.15
N GLY A 261 -4.38 -30.21 -7.97
CA GLY A 261 -4.04 -28.93 -8.59
C GLY A 261 -5.04 -28.47 -9.67
N ASN A 262 -5.91 -29.36 -10.14
CA ASN A 262 -6.90 -29.12 -11.17
C ASN A 262 -8.34 -29.04 -10.65
N LEU A 263 -8.61 -29.43 -9.39
CA LEU A 263 -9.92 -29.29 -8.75
C LEU A 263 -10.48 -27.86 -8.83
N MET A 264 -9.63 -26.85 -8.58
CA MET A 264 -10.08 -25.44 -8.58
C MET A 264 -10.49 -24.95 -9.98
N PRO A 265 -9.63 -25.00 -11.04
CA PRO A 265 -10.03 -24.56 -12.38
C PRO A 265 -11.28 -25.26 -12.93
N VAL A 266 -11.45 -26.55 -12.64
CA VAL A 266 -12.62 -27.33 -13.07
C VAL A 266 -13.88 -26.87 -12.34
N ALA A 267 -13.83 -26.74 -11.01
CA ALA A 267 -14.98 -26.32 -10.22
C ALA A 267 -15.37 -24.85 -10.47
N GLU A 268 -14.40 -23.96 -10.74
CA GLU A 268 -14.65 -22.57 -11.14
C GLU A 268 -15.39 -22.50 -12.49
N ALA A 269 -14.98 -23.30 -13.49
CA ALA A 269 -15.66 -23.38 -14.78
C ALA A 269 -17.10 -23.93 -14.66
N LEU A 270 -17.29 -24.98 -13.86
CA LEU A 270 -18.60 -25.56 -13.57
C LEU A 270 -19.53 -24.57 -12.85
N ARG A 271 -19.03 -23.82 -11.85
CA ARG A 271 -19.80 -22.78 -11.15
C ARG A 271 -20.15 -21.60 -12.07
N ALA A 272 -19.26 -21.22 -12.98
CA ALA A 272 -19.53 -20.16 -13.95
C ALA A 272 -20.61 -20.54 -14.97
N ARG A 273 -20.64 -21.81 -15.41
CA ARG A 273 -21.64 -22.34 -16.34
C ARG A 273 -22.99 -22.66 -15.68
N PHE A 274 -22.96 -23.15 -14.45
CA PHE A 274 -24.15 -23.53 -13.68
C PHE A 274 -24.19 -22.81 -12.32
N PRO A 275 -24.54 -21.49 -12.28
CA PRO A 275 -24.51 -20.70 -11.06
C PRO A 275 -25.34 -21.26 -9.90
N ALA A 276 -26.44 -21.97 -10.19
CA ALA A 276 -27.36 -22.53 -9.21
C ALA A 276 -27.07 -23.99 -8.79
N ALA A 277 -26.15 -24.71 -9.44
CA ALA A 277 -25.93 -26.14 -9.19
C ALA A 277 -25.37 -26.43 -7.78
N ASP A 278 -25.80 -27.53 -7.17
CA ASP A 278 -25.20 -28.05 -5.93
C ASP A 278 -23.91 -28.79 -6.28
N LEU A 279 -22.76 -28.12 -6.11
CA LEU A 279 -21.44 -28.70 -6.35
C LEU A 279 -20.96 -29.36 -5.06
N LEU A 280 -20.55 -30.62 -5.13
CA LEU A 280 -20.12 -31.41 -3.98
C LEU A 280 -18.70 -31.94 -4.23
N LEU A 281 -17.74 -31.43 -3.46
CA LEU A 281 -16.36 -31.88 -3.49
C LEU A 281 -16.22 -33.11 -2.60
N VAL A 282 -15.72 -34.21 -3.15
CA VAL A 282 -15.31 -35.39 -2.37
C VAL A 282 -13.80 -35.38 -2.28
N ALA A 283 -13.28 -35.30 -1.05
CA ALA A 283 -11.84 -35.27 -0.79
C ALA A 283 -11.27 -36.69 -0.67
N ASP A 284 -10.04 -36.86 -1.18
CA ASP A 284 -9.20 -37.98 -0.81
C ASP A 284 -8.53 -37.65 0.54
N ASN A 285 -8.56 -38.57 1.50
CA ASN A 285 -8.07 -38.35 2.86
C ASN A 285 -6.61 -38.83 3.01
N ASP A 286 -5.67 -37.93 2.75
CA ASP A 286 -4.21 -38.16 2.76
C ASP A 286 -3.58 -38.30 4.17
N ALA A 287 -4.37 -38.39 5.25
CA ALA A 287 -3.87 -38.36 6.62
C ALA A 287 -2.86 -39.50 6.92
N LYS A 288 -1.72 -39.16 7.54
CA LYS A 288 -0.68 -40.13 7.93
C LYS A 288 -0.22 -39.91 9.37
N PRO A 289 0.17 -40.97 10.11
CA PRO A 289 0.60 -40.84 11.51
C PRO A 289 1.84 -39.98 11.76
N ASP A 290 2.60 -39.68 10.70
CA ASP A 290 3.86 -38.92 10.70
C ASP A 290 3.72 -37.51 10.10
N ARG A 291 2.50 -37.04 9.78
CA ARG A 291 2.28 -35.81 9.02
C ARG A 291 0.99 -35.05 9.38
N ASP A 292 1.15 -33.86 9.96
CA ASP A 292 0.04 -32.98 10.37
C ASP A 292 -0.77 -32.31 9.23
N SER A 293 -0.29 -32.40 7.97
CA SER A 293 -0.96 -31.83 6.77
C SER A 293 -1.63 -32.88 5.91
N ASN A 294 -2.82 -32.56 5.38
CA ASN A 294 -3.68 -33.45 4.61
C ASN A 294 -4.04 -32.79 3.26
N PRO A 295 -3.18 -32.93 2.22
CA PRO A 295 -3.29 -32.16 0.98
C PRO A 295 -4.61 -32.31 0.21
N GLY A 296 -5.13 -33.53 0.05
CA GLY A 296 -6.42 -33.77 -0.62
C GLY A 296 -7.57 -33.05 0.08
N VAL A 297 -7.65 -33.14 1.41
CA VAL A 297 -8.69 -32.45 2.21
C VAL A 297 -8.49 -30.94 2.20
N GLU A 298 -7.24 -30.44 2.28
CA GLU A 298 -6.93 -29.01 2.19
C GLU A 298 -7.31 -28.43 0.82
N ALA A 299 -7.00 -29.13 -0.27
CA ALA A 299 -7.34 -28.74 -1.63
C ALA A 299 -8.87 -28.73 -1.84
N ALA A 300 -9.55 -29.83 -1.51
CA ALA A 300 -11.01 -29.94 -1.65
C ALA A 300 -11.75 -28.92 -0.77
N ARG A 301 -11.28 -28.67 0.47
CA ARG A 301 -11.80 -27.62 1.37
C ARG A 301 -11.65 -26.22 0.77
N LYS A 302 -10.50 -25.91 0.18
CA LYS A 302 -10.24 -24.63 -0.49
C LYS A 302 -11.19 -24.43 -1.68
N VAL A 303 -11.39 -25.47 -2.49
CA VAL A 303 -12.33 -25.41 -3.63
C VAL A 303 -13.78 -25.26 -3.17
N ALA A 304 -14.23 -26.07 -2.20
CA ALA A 304 -15.58 -26.00 -1.65
C ALA A 304 -15.93 -24.60 -1.13
N LEU A 305 -15.01 -23.95 -0.42
CA LEU A 305 -15.17 -22.56 0.03
C LEU A 305 -15.30 -21.58 -1.13
N THR A 306 -14.42 -21.66 -2.14
CA THR A 306 -14.42 -20.76 -3.31
C THR A 306 -15.66 -20.91 -4.18
N VAL A 307 -16.10 -22.14 -4.49
CA VAL A 307 -17.26 -22.38 -5.39
C VAL A 307 -18.60 -22.50 -4.65
N HIS A 308 -18.60 -22.23 -3.34
CA HIS A 308 -19.75 -22.38 -2.44
C HIS A 308 -20.39 -23.79 -2.50
N GLY A 309 -19.53 -24.81 -2.59
CA GLY A 309 -19.92 -26.21 -2.62
C GLY A 309 -20.07 -26.86 -1.25
N ARG A 310 -20.54 -28.10 -1.25
CA ARG A 310 -20.49 -29.02 -0.09
C ARG A 310 -19.18 -29.81 -0.12
N LEU A 311 -18.70 -30.28 1.04
CA LEU A 311 -17.50 -31.11 1.16
C LEU A 311 -17.85 -32.43 1.87
N ALA A 312 -17.50 -33.54 1.24
CA ALA A 312 -17.38 -34.85 1.88
C ALA A 312 -15.90 -35.19 2.14
N VAL A 313 -15.62 -35.84 3.28
CA VAL A 313 -14.30 -36.35 3.63
C VAL A 313 -14.49 -37.75 4.25
N PRO A 314 -13.80 -38.80 3.79
CA PRO A 314 -13.81 -40.10 4.45
C PRO A 314 -13.29 -40.02 5.90
N ASP A 315 -13.95 -40.68 6.85
CA ASP A 315 -13.54 -40.67 8.27
C ASP A 315 -12.18 -41.39 8.49
N SER A 316 -11.84 -42.34 7.61
CA SER A 316 -10.56 -43.06 7.56
C SER A 316 -9.65 -42.53 6.45
N PRO A 317 -8.31 -42.72 6.53
CA PRO A 317 -7.40 -42.37 5.45
C PRO A 317 -7.64 -43.25 4.20
N GLY A 318 -7.71 -42.62 3.02
CA GLY A 318 -8.04 -43.28 1.75
C GLY A 318 -8.89 -42.40 0.82
N ASP A 319 -9.14 -42.90 -0.40
CA ASP A 319 -10.08 -42.30 -1.36
C ASP A 319 -11.49 -42.92 -1.22
N ALA A 320 -12.51 -42.33 -1.84
CA ALA A 320 -13.88 -42.87 -1.83
C ALA A 320 -14.03 -44.23 -2.55
N ASN A 321 -13.04 -44.63 -3.36
CA ASN A 321 -12.98 -45.97 -3.93
C ASN A 321 -12.43 -46.99 -2.90
N ASP A 322 -11.47 -46.61 -2.07
CA ASP A 322 -10.89 -47.52 -1.07
C ASP A 322 -11.93 -47.81 0.02
N LEU A 323 -12.79 -46.83 0.35
CA LEU A 323 -14.03 -47.03 1.10
C LEU A 323 -15.00 -47.99 0.38
N PHE A 324 -15.21 -47.82 -0.94
CA PHE A 324 -16.05 -48.72 -1.75
C PHE A 324 -15.57 -50.17 -1.72
N CYS A 325 -14.25 -50.40 -1.86
CA CYS A 325 -13.65 -51.72 -1.83
C CYS A 325 -13.68 -52.39 -0.44
N ALA A 326 -13.75 -51.59 0.65
CA ALA A 326 -13.78 -52.08 2.02
C ALA A 326 -15.19 -52.31 2.57
N GLU A 327 -16.12 -51.38 2.31
CA GLU A 327 -17.44 -51.31 2.95
C GLU A 327 -18.62 -51.24 1.94
N GLY A 328 -18.35 -51.12 0.65
CA GLY A 328 -19.34 -51.19 -0.42
C GLY A 328 -20.01 -49.85 -0.79
N PRO A 329 -21.01 -49.89 -1.70
CA PRO A 329 -21.66 -48.69 -2.22
C PRO A 329 -22.42 -47.89 -1.17
N ASP A 330 -23.05 -48.55 -0.18
CA ASP A 330 -23.87 -47.88 0.83
C ASP A 330 -23.04 -46.93 1.72
N ALA A 331 -21.81 -47.31 2.05
CA ALA A 331 -20.86 -46.47 2.78
C ALA A 331 -20.46 -45.22 1.97
N VAL A 332 -20.25 -45.37 0.65
CA VAL A 332 -19.95 -44.24 -0.24
C VAL A 332 -21.16 -43.33 -0.43
N ALA A 333 -22.37 -43.88 -0.50
CA ALA A 333 -23.61 -43.09 -0.50
C ALA A 333 -23.79 -42.32 0.81
N ALA A 334 -23.45 -42.92 1.96
CA ALA A 334 -23.46 -42.25 3.27
C ALA A 334 -22.42 -41.11 3.35
N LEU A 335 -21.22 -41.30 2.80
CA LEU A 335 -20.20 -40.25 2.66
C LEU A 335 -20.68 -39.06 1.80
N VAL A 336 -21.41 -39.31 0.71
CA VAL A 336 -22.01 -38.24 -0.11
C VAL A 336 -23.18 -37.57 0.61
N ALA A 337 -23.93 -38.31 1.43
CA ALA A 337 -25.02 -37.78 2.25
C ALA A 337 -24.53 -36.91 3.43
N SER A 338 -23.37 -37.20 4.01
CA SER A 338 -22.77 -36.41 5.11
C SER A 338 -22.19 -35.06 4.64
N ALA A 339 -22.06 -34.85 3.32
CA ALA A 339 -21.40 -33.70 2.74
C ALA A 339 -22.04 -32.36 3.15
N ALA A 340 -21.33 -31.58 3.97
CA ALA A 340 -21.80 -30.34 4.56
C ALA A 340 -21.25 -29.10 3.84
N ARG A 341 -21.92 -27.94 3.97
CA ARG A 341 -21.33 -26.65 3.58
C ARG A 341 -20.32 -26.23 4.65
N ILE A 342 -19.10 -25.90 4.22
CA ILE A 342 -18.07 -25.38 5.13
C ILE A 342 -18.41 -23.92 5.44
N PRO A 343 -18.55 -23.51 6.71
CA PRO A 343 -18.71 -22.10 7.05
C PRO A 343 -17.42 -21.36 6.63
N PRO A 344 -17.51 -20.25 5.89
CA PRO A 344 -16.33 -19.46 5.57
C PRO A 344 -15.76 -18.86 6.87
N PRO A 345 -14.43 -18.91 7.08
CA PRO A 345 -13.84 -18.29 8.27
C PRO A 345 -14.13 -16.77 8.27
N PRO A 346 -14.34 -16.18 9.47
CA PRO A 346 -14.89 -14.85 9.59
C PRO A 346 -14.01 -13.78 8.90
N PRO A 347 -14.61 -12.67 8.43
CA PRO A 347 -13.85 -11.53 7.95
C PRO A 347 -13.00 -10.93 9.08
N THR A 348 -11.85 -10.34 8.74
CA THR A 348 -10.94 -9.72 9.72
C THR A 348 -11.59 -8.60 10.52
N TYR A 349 -12.58 -7.91 9.93
CA TYR A 349 -13.40 -6.91 10.62
C TYR A 349 -14.88 -7.33 10.58
N PRO A 350 -15.56 -7.48 11.72
CA PRO A 350 -16.97 -7.86 11.76
C PRO A 350 -17.85 -6.76 11.13
N ALA A 351 -19.04 -7.16 10.63
CA ALA A 351 -20.00 -6.20 10.08
C ALA A 351 -20.57 -5.27 11.17
N PRO A 352 -20.78 -3.97 10.90
CA PRO A 352 -21.49 -3.10 11.82
C PRO A 352 -22.92 -3.61 12.04
N VAL A 353 -23.32 -3.72 13.31
CA VAL A 353 -24.64 -4.20 13.70
C VAL A 353 -25.66 -3.06 13.66
N LEU A 354 -25.26 -1.85 14.05
CA LEU A 354 -26.14 -0.70 14.21
C LEU A 354 -26.52 -0.05 12.87
N THR A 355 -27.76 0.43 12.79
CA THR A 355 -28.16 1.44 11.80
C THR A 355 -27.49 2.80 12.09
N PRO A 356 -27.47 3.74 11.12
CA PRO A 356 -26.94 5.09 11.34
C PRO A 356 -27.53 5.82 12.56
N ASP A 357 -28.82 5.64 12.85
CA ASP A 357 -29.49 6.35 13.94
C ASP A 357 -29.27 5.70 15.31
N GLU A 358 -29.23 4.36 15.39
CA GLU A 358 -28.80 3.66 16.60
C GLU A 358 -27.34 3.99 16.95
N ALA A 359 -26.47 4.09 15.95
CA ALA A 359 -25.08 4.50 16.13
C ALA A 359 -24.94 5.96 16.59
N ARG A 360 -25.72 6.89 16.01
CA ARG A 360 -25.79 8.29 16.48
C ARG A 360 -26.29 8.38 17.93
N ALA A 361 -27.31 7.60 18.29
CA ALA A 361 -27.85 7.54 19.65
C ALA A 361 -26.84 6.95 20.65
N SER A 362 -26.15 5.86 20.29
CA SER A 362 -25.08 5.25 21.09
C SER A 362 -23.92 6.23 21.32
N LEU A 363 -23.49 6.94 20.28
CA LEU A 363 -22.47 7.99 20.35
C LEU A 363 -22.88 9.15 21.27
N ALA A 364 -24.12 9.63 21.13
CA ALA A 364 -24.65 10.71 21.97
C ALA A 364 -24.74 10.27 23.44
N ALA A 365 -25.21 9.05 23.72
CA ALA A 365 -25.28 8.50 25.08
C ALA A 365 -23.90 8.33 25.72
N ALA A 366 -22.90 7.86 24.97
CA ALA A 366 -21.52 7.72 25.46
C ALA A 366 -20.90 9.09 25.82
N ILE A 367 -21.08 10.09 24.94
CA ILE A 367 -20.61 11.47 25.20
C ILE A 367 -21.37 12.09 26.38
N ALA A 368 -22.69 11.96 26.45
CA ALA A 368 -23.50 12.52 27.55
C ALA A 368 -23.14 11.91 28.91
N SER A 369 -22.95 10.58 28.97
CA SER A 369 -22.49 9.88 30.17
C SER A 369 -21.14 10.38 30.65
N PHE A 370 -20.20 10.61 29.73
CA PHE A 370 -18.90 11.21 30.04
C PHE A 370 -19.02 12.65 30.55
N MET A 371 -19.79 13.52 29.89
CA MET A 371 -19.97 14.90 30.32
C MET A 371 -20.65 15.01 31.69
N ALA A 372 -21.58 14.11 32.01
CA ALA A 372 -22.28 14.06 33.29
C ALA A 372 -21.34 13.79 34.48
N ALA A 373 -20.21 13.10 34.28
CA ALA A 373 -19.22 12.83 35.33
C ALA A 373 -18.26 14.01 35.61
N ILE A 374 -18.25 15.05 34.78
CA ILE A 374 -17.30 16.18 34.89
C ILE A 374 -17.57 17.11 36.09
N PRO A 375 -18.84 17.50 36.39
CA PRO A 375 -19.12 18.35 37.56
C PRO A 375 -18.74 17.67 38.87
N ASP A 376 -19.11 16.38 39.03
CA ASP A 376 -18.80 15.59 40.23
C ASP A 376 -17.29 15.43 40.42
N TYR A 377 -16.55 15.22 39.32
CA TYR A 377 -15.09 15.21 39.34
C TYR A 377 -14.50 16.52 39.89
N TRP A 378 -14.93 17.66 39.35
CA TRP A 378 -14.41 18.97 39.80
C TRP A 378 -14.82 19.32 41.22
N ALA A 379 -16.03 18.96 41.66
CA ALA A 379 -16.46 19.13 43.04
C ALA A 379 -15.60 18.30 44.02
N ALA A 380 -15.25 17.06 43.66
CA ALA A 380 -14.34 16.23 44.45
C ALA A 380 -12.91 16.78 44.51
N VAL A 381 -12.41 17.35 43.41
CA VAL A 381 -11.09 18.01 43.36
C VAL A 381 -11.09 19.28 44.22
N GLU A 382 -12.14 20.10 44.17
CA GLU A 382 -12.26 21.32 44.98
C GLU A 382 -12.36 21.00 46.48
N ALA A 383 -13.15 19.99 46.86
CA ALA A 383 -13.25 19.53 48.25
C ALA A 383 -11.89 19.05 48.79
N ALA A 384 -11.15 18.23 48.02
CA ALA A 384 -9.82 17.76 48.41
C ALA A 384 -8.79 18.91 48.48
N GLN A 385 -8.89 19.92 47.61
CA GLN A 385 -8.05 21.12 47.69
C GLN A 385 -8.36 21.97 48.93
N GLU A 386 -9.61 22.05 49.38
CA GLU A 386 -9.97 22.80 50.59
C GLU A 386 -9.58 22.05 51.87
N GLU A 387 -9.78 20.73 51.93
CA GLU A 387 -9.26 19.89 53.03
C GLU A 387 -7.73 20.03 53.16
N ALA A 388 -7.00 20.09 52.05
CA ALA A 388 -5.55 20.30 52.04
C ALA A 388 -5.12 21.68 52.57
N LYS A 389 -5.97 22.72 52.48
CA LYS A 389 -5.74 24.05 53.09
C LYS A 389 -6.12 24.11 54.56
N SER A 390 -7.04 23.24 55.00
CA SER A 390 -7.69 23.29 56.31
C SER A 390 -6.88 22.66 57.47
N ALA A 391 -5.68 22.15 57.21
CA ALA A 391 -4.96 21.29 58.15
C ALA A 391 -4.05 22.05 59.14
N ASP A 392 -4.01 21.56 60.37
CA ASP A 392 -3.34 22.20 61.52
C ASP A 392 -1.81 22.03 61.51
N ALA A 393 -1.12 22.81 62.35
CA ALA A 393 0.32 23.08 62.29
C ALA A 393 1.25 21.95 62.80
N ASP A 394 0.70 20.79 63.21
CA ASP A 394 1.42 19.70 63.89
C ASP A 394 1.46 18.42 63.02
N ARG A 395 1.73 18.59 61.71
CA ARG A 395 1.59 17.56 60.66
C ARG A 395 2.94 17.10 60.11
N ASP A 396 3.08 15.80 59.84
CA ASP A 396 4.30 15.19 59.28
C ASP A 396 4.68 15.81 57.91
N PRO A 397 5.87 16.43 57.77
CA PRO A 397 6.33 17.00 56.50
C PRO A 397 6.58 16.00 55.37
N LEU A 398 6.51 14.68 55.65
CA LEU A 398 6.76 13.61 54.68
C LEU A 398 5.49 12.94 54.12
N ASP A 399 4.28 13.31 54.57
CA ASP A 399 3.04 12.84 53.95
C ASP A 399 2.70 13.63 52.66
N PHE A 400 3.43 13.31 51.59
CA PHE A 400 3.21 13.87 50.26
C PHE A 400 1.88 13.43 49.60
N ASN A 401 1.09 12.53 50.21
CA ASN A 401 -0.04 11.85 49.56
C ASN A 401 -1.41 12.49 49.79
N ILE A 402 -1.50 13.61 50.51
CA ILE A 402 -2.78 14.29 50.79
C ILE A 402 -3.47 14.73 49.49
N VAL A 403 -2.73 15.31 48.54
CA VAL A 403 -3.25 15.67 47.20
C VAL A 403 -3.40 14.43 46.28
N ALA A 404 -2.68 13.34 46.57
CA ALA A 404 -2.80 12.07 45.82
C ALA A 404 -4.11 11.31 46.10
N ARG A 405 -4.94 11.79 47.03
CA ARG A 405 -6.32 11.32 47.25
C ARG A 405 -7.37 12.05 46.39
N ALA A 406 -7.00 13.10 45.65
CA ALA A 406 -7.91 13.70 44.68
C ALA A 406 -8.36 12.66 43.65
N ALA A 407 -9.62 12.77 43.18
CA ALA A 407 -10.14 11.91 42.14
C ALA A 407 -9.24 11.91 40.90
N LEU A 408 -9.21 10.80 40.16
CA LEU A 408 -8.55 10.75 38.85
C LEU A 408 -9.49 11.37 37.79
N PRO A 409 -9.00 12.23 36.88
CA PRO A 409 -9.84 12.79 35.83
C PRO A 409 -10.38 11.67 34.93
N PRO A 410 -11.67 11.70 34.54
CA PRO A 410 -12.20 10.73 33.59
C PRO A 410 -11.56 10.94 32.21
N LEU A 411 -11.09 9.84 31.62
CA LEU A 411 -10.40 9.81 30.33
C LEU A 411 -11.10 8.81 29.41
N LEU A 412 -11.75 9.27 28.35
CA LEU A 412 -12.51 8.42 27.42
C LEU A 412 -12.04 8.61 25.98
N GLY A 413 -11.65 7.53 25.32
CA GLY A 413 -11.43 7.45 23.88
C GLY A 413 -12.59 6.72 23.21
N LEU A 414 -13.20 7.33 22.19
CA LEU A 414 -14.27 6.71 21.39
C LEU A 414 -13.77 6.47 19.95
N PRO A 415 -13.68 5.21 19.50
CA PRO A 415 -13.55 4.86 18.09
C PRO A 415 -14.91 5.09 17.38
N VAL A 416 -14.99 6.02 16.43
CA VAL A 416 -16.29 6.46 15.84
C VAL A 416 -16.24 6.61 14.32
N ASP A 417 -17.12 5.90 13.60
CA ASP A 417 -17.20 5.91 12.14
C ASP A 417 -17.34 7.33 11.52
N VAL A 418 -16.61 7.57 10.43
CA VAL A 418 -16.61 8.88 9.76
C VAL A 418 -17.99 9.17 9.14
N GLY A 419 -18.64 10.22 9.65
CA GLY A 419 -19.96 10.68 9.19
C GLY A 419 -21.06 10.60 10.25
N LEU A 420 -20.82 9.90 11.37
CA LEU A 420 -21.77 9.80 12.50
C LEU A 420 -21.99 11.09 13.30
N GLY A 421 -21.30 12.19 12.96
CA GLY A 421 -21.50 13.48 13.63
C GLY A 421 -20.76 13.63 14.97
N LYS A 422 -19.67 12.89 15.20
CA LYS A 422 -18.82 12.99 16.41
C LYS A 422 -18.54 14.43 16.85
N THR A 423 -18.10 15.28 15.93
CA THR A 423 -17.76 16.69 16.17
C THR A 423 -19.02 17.48 16.58
N SER A 424 -20.16 17.29 15.89
CA SER A 424 -21.43 17.95 16.25
C SER A 424 -21.99 17.50 17.59
N SER A 425 -21.98 16.20 17.92
CA SER A 425 -22.48 15.68 19.20
C SER A 425 -21.62 16.17 20.37
N ALA A 426 -20.30 16.22 20.18
CA ALA A 426 -19.38 16.81 21.16
C ALA A 426 -19.65 18.32 21.37
N ARG A 427 -19.85 19.10 20.29
CA ARG A 427 -20.15 20.54 20.40
C ARG A 427 -21.48 20.80 21.14
N ALA A 428 -22.51 20.00 20.89
CA ALA A 428 -23.78 20.08 21.60
C ALA A 428 -23.62 19.79 23.11
N ALA A 429 -22.99 18.67 23.47
CA ALA A 429 -22.78 18.29 24.87
C ALA A 429 -21.84 19.26 25.63
N ILE A 430 -20.89 19.89 24.93
CA ILE A 430 -20.09 21.01 25.47
C ILE A 430 -20.97 22.22 25.81
N ALA A 431 -21.91 22.58 24.93
CA ALA A 431 -22.82 23.70 25.16
C ALA A 431 -23.76 23.44 26.35
N GLU A 432 -24.29 22.21 26.46
CA GLU A 432 -25.10 21.77 27.60
C GLU A 432 -24.29 21.81 28.93
N LEU A 433 -23.07 21.29 28.94
CA LEU A 433 -22.19 21.31 30.12
C LEU A 433 -21.84 22.73 30.59
N ILE A 434 -21.58 23.65 29.65
CA ILE A 434 -21.30 25.06 29.94
C ILE A 434 -22.59 25.77 30.42
N ALA A 435 -23.73 25.52 29.79
CA ALA A 435 -25.02 26.12 30.18
C ALA A 435 -25.49 25.65 31.58
N ALA A 436 -25.18 24.40 31.95
CA ALA A 436 -25.38 23.86 33.29
C ALA A 436 -24.38 24.40 34.34
N GLY A 437 -23.38 25.19 33.93
CA GLY A 437 -22.34 25.74 34.82
C GLY A 437 -21.29 24.73 35.29
N GLY A 438 -21.27 23.51 34.75
CA GLY A 438 -20.51 22.35 35.25
C GLY A 438 -18.98 22.45 35.17
N LEU A 439 -18.44 23.58 34.73
CA LEU A 439 -17.00 23.89 34.66
C LEU A 439 -16.60 25.10 35.53
N GLY A 440 -17.56 25.83 36.11
CA GLY A 440 -17.30 27.08 36.84
C GLY A 440 -16.60 28.12 35.97
N THR A 441 -15.38 28.52 36.35
CA THR A 441 -14.53 29.47 35.60
C THR A 441 -13.54 28.79 34.63
N ARG A 442 -13.52 27.45 34.60
CA ARG A 442 -12.58 26.68 33.77
C ARG A 442 -13.03 26.63 32.31
N LYS A 443 -12.08 26.62 31.38
CA LYS A 443 -12.34 26.62 29.93
C LYS A 443 -12.36 25.23 29.33
N VAL A 444 -13.09 25.06 28.23
CA VAL A 444 -12.95 23.90 27.35
C VAL A 444 -11.80 24.16 26.37
N VAL A 445 -10.89 23.21 26.22
CA VAL A 445 -9.91 23.20 25.13
C VAL A 445 -10.34 22.19 24.08
N TYR A 446 -10.43 22.60 22.82
CA TYR A 446 -10.84 21.76 21.70
C TYR A 446 -9.69 21.62 20.70
N ALA A 447 -8.96 20.51 20.78
CA ALA A 447 -7.77 20.26 20.00
C ALA A 447 -8.12 19.59 18.65
N VAL A 448 -7.62 20.16 17.55
CA VAL A 448 -7.85 19.73 16.17
C VAL A 448 -6.53 19.52 15.41
N PRO A 449 -6.46 18.72 14.33
CA PRO A 449 -5.19 18.42 13.68
C PRO A 449 -4.60 19.57 12.85
N ARG A 450 -5.38 20.60 12.47
CA ARG A 450 -4.89 21.81 11.79
C ARG A 450 -5.65 23.07 12.18
N HIS A 451 -5.01 24.24 12.06
CA HIS A 451 -5.60 25.54 12.41
C HIS A 451 -6.75 25.99 11.51
N ASP A 452 -6.79 25.59 10.24
CA ASP A 452 -7.86 25.96 9.30
C ASP A 452 -9.20 25.31 9.67
N LEU A 453 -9.17 24.05 10.12
CA LEU A 453 -10.30 23.36 10.75
C LEU A 453 -10.84 24.12 11.95
N GLY A 454 -9.93 24.76 12.71
CA GLY A 454 -10.27 25.44 13.94
C GLY A 454 -11.13 26.69 13.74
N ALA A 455 -11.08 27.32 12.56
CA ALA A 455 -11.97 28.43 12.23
C ALA A 455 -13.43 27.97 12.05
N GLU A 456 -13.63 26.81 11.40
CA GLU A 456 -14.95 26.16 11.29
C GLU A 456 -15.50 25.79 12.69
N GLN A 457 -14.64 25.26 13.58
CA GLN A 457 -15.06 24.92 14.94
C GLN A 457 -15.49 26.15 15.74
N VAL A 458 -14.76 27.26 15.66
CA VAL A 458 -15.13 28.52 16.33
C VAL A 458 -16.52 28.99 15.88
N ALA A 459 -16.74 29.11 14.56
CA ALA A 459 -18.04 29.53 14.03
C ALA A 459 -19.18 28.56 14.43
N ALA A 460 -18.90 27.26 14.51
CA ALA A 460 -19.87 26.26 14.96
C ALA A 460 -20.15 26.29 16.47
N PHE A 461 -19.24 26.78 17.30
CA PHE A 461 -19.48 27.04 18.73
C PHE A 461 -20.21 28.38 18.95
N GLU A 462 -19.87 29.42 18.19
CA GLU A 462 -20.56 30.72 18.20
C GLU A 462 -22.04 30.56 17.77
N ALA A 463 -22.31 29.70 16.78
CA ALA A 463 -23.67 29.33 16.38
C ALA A 463 -24.48 28.57 17.46
N LEU A 464 -23.81 28.03 18.48
CA LEU A 464 -24.44 27.46 19.69
C LEU A 464 -24.51 28.46 20.86
N GLY A 465 -24.17 29.74 20.63
CA GLY A 465 -24.20 30.79 21.64
C GLY A 465 -23.00 30.82 22.59
N LEU A 466 -21.95 30.05 22.32
CA LEU A 466 -20.73 30.03 23.14
C LEU A 466 -19.67 31.01 22.62
N SER A 467 -18.97 31.67 23.54
CA SER A 467 -17.78 32.44 23.19
C SER A 467 -16.60 31.49 22.93
N ALA A 468 -16.15 31.43 21.68
CA ALA A 468 -15.05 30.57 21.25
C ALA A 468 -13.93 31.37 20.56
N MET A 469 -12.69 30.87 20.59
CA MET A 469 -11.61 31.44 19.76
C MET A 469 -10.55 30.43 19.32
N LEU A 470 -9.91 30.68 18.18
CA LEU A 470 -8.84 29.86 17.61
C LEU A 470 -7.46 30.36 18.09
N TRP A 471 -6.82 29.62 18.99
CA TRP A 471 -5.47 29.92 19.45
C TRP A 471 -4.42 29.56 18.38
N LYS A 472 -3.57 30.53 18.04
CA LYS A 472 -2.51 30.37 17.03
C LYS A 472 -1.10 30.55 17.61
N GLY A 473 -0.15 29.79 17.09
CA GLY A 473 1.28 29.97 17.37
C GLY A 473 1.86 31.27 16.80
N ARG A 474 3.05 31.66 17.27
CA ARG A 474 3.75 32.91 16.85
C ARG A 474 4.06 32.98 15.36
N THR A 475 4.32 31.83 14.75
CA THR A 475 4.69 31.63 13.34
C THR A 475 3.51 31.22 12.46
N ALA A 476 2.27 31.26 12.96
CA ALA A 476 1.07 31.07 12.15
C ALA A 476 0.64 32.40 11.48
N PRO A 477 -0.09 32.37 10.35
CA PRO A 477 -0.64 33.58 9.73
C PRO A 477 -1.61 34.35 10.64
N ASP A 478 -1.50 35.67 10.66
CA ASP A 478 -2.39 36.59 11.39
C ASP A 478 -3.76 36.65 10.67
N PRO A 479 -4.90 36.38 11.35
CA PRO A 479 -6.21 36.36 10.70
C PRO A 479 -6.80 37.76 10.41
N THR A 480 -6.07 38.86 10.67
CA THR A 480 -6.61 40.23 10.62
C THR A 480 -5.96 41.16 9.60
N ASP A 481 -5.27 40.60 8.59
CA ASP A 481 -4.63 41.36 7.51
C ASP A 481 -5.00 40.77 6.13
N ASP A 482 -5.14 41.64 5.13
CA ASP A 482 -5.32 41.25 3.72
C ASP A 482 -4.05 40.61 3.13
N ASN A 483 -2.91 40.76 3.80
CA ASN A 483 -1.65 40.08 3.49
C ASN A 483 -1.57 38.68 4.16
N PRO A 484 -1.74 37.57 3.40
CA PRO A 484 -1.72 36.21 3.96
C PRO A 484 -0.35 35.76 4.48
N ASP A 485 0.74 36.44 4.09
CA ASP A 485 2.10 36.12 4.54
C ASP A 485 2.43 36.78 5.90
N ARG A 486 1.57 37.67 6.43
CA ARG A 486 1.78 38.29 7.75
C ARG A 486 1.59 37.26 8.86
N LEU A 487 2.58 37.15 9.74
CA LEU A 487 2.55 36.22 10.86
C LEU A 487 2.05 36.87 12.15
N MET A 488 1.54 36.05 13.07
CA MET A 488 1.05 36.46 14.40
C MET A 488 2.12 37.19 15.23
N CYS A 489 3.41 37.03 14.93
CA CYS A 489 4.51 37.78 15.52
C CYS A 489 5.22 38.60 14.43
N LEU A 490 5.45 39.89 14.69
CA LEU A 490 6.07 40.82 13.72
C LEU A 490 7.60 40.95 13.84
N ASP A 491 8.19 40.30 14.86
CA ASP A 491 9.65 40.20 15.08
C ASP A 491 10.00 38.72 15.22
N THR A 492 9.80 37.95 14.14
CA THR A 492 10.10 36.52 14.12
C THR A 492 11.59 36.25 14.30
N GLU A 493 12.47 37.13 13.80
CA GLU A 493 13.90 37.08 14.03
C GLU A 493 14.21 37.03 15.53
N ALA A 494 13.67 37.94 16.37
CA ALA A 494 13.89 37.88 17.81
C ALA A 494 13.38 36.56 18.43
N THR A 495 12.33 35.94 17.87
CA THR A 495 11.87 34.64 18.35
C THR A 495 12.83 33.51 17.98
N PHE A 496 13.43 33.53 16.78
CA PHE A 496 14.46 32.57 16.37
C PHE A 496 15.76 32.76 17.15
N ASP A 497 16.22 34.00 17.31
CA ASP A 497 17.34 34.42 18.15
C ASP A 497 17.22 33.86 19.59
N ALA A 498 16.04 33.97 20.21
CA ALA A 498 15.80 33.40 21.53
C ALA A 498 15.69 31.87 21.52
N HIS A 499 15.16 31.26 20.46
CA HIS A 499 15.10 29.80 20.33
C HIS A 499 16.49 29.16 20.11
N GLU A 500 17.43 29.84 19.46
CA GLU A 500 18.82 29.40 19.28
C GLU A 500 19.55 29.18 20.62
N ILE A 501 19.27 30.04 21.60
CA ILE A 501 19.78 29.95 22.98
C ILE A 501 18.79 29.34 23.98
N GLU A 502 17.70 28.72 23.49
CA GLU A 502 16.67 28.04 24.29
C GLU A 502 15.92 28.94 25.31
N HIS A 503 15.93 30.26 25.12
CA HIS A 503 15.33 31.25 26.03
C HIS A 503 13.79 31.37 25.92
N PRO A 504 13.08 31.71 27.02
CA PRO A 504 11.64 31.95 26.99
C PRO A 504 11.25 33.24 26.23
N VAL A 505 10.89 33.11 24.95
CA VAL A 505 10.51 34.19 24.00
C VAL A 505 9.59 35.29 24.57
N GLU A 506 8.70 34.98 25.52
CA GLU A 506 7.86 36.01 26.14
C GLU A 506 8.65 36.95 27.06
N GLN A 507 9.68 36.44 27.75
CA GLN A 507 10.50 37.17 28.72
C GLN A 507 11.69 37.87 28.04
N SER A 508 12.33 37.20 27.08
CA SER A 508 13.47 37.73 26.33
C SER A 508 13.08 38.72 25.22
N CYS A 509 12.01 38.45 24.48
CA CYS A 509 11.67 39.22 23.27
C CYS A 509 10.41 40.10 23.42
N CYS A 510 9.40 39.63 24.15
CA CYS A 510 8.09 40.29 24.16
C CYS A 510 7.93 41.35 25.27
N LYS A 511 8.15 40.95 26.52
CA LYS A 511 8.01 41.82 27.70
C LYS A 511 9.01 41.40 28.78
N GLY A 512 9.81 42.34 29.28
CA GLY A 512 10.84 42.09 30.29
C GLY A 512 10.88 43.22 31.31
N LYS A 513 11.54 43.01 32.46
CA LYS A 513 11.76 44.07 33.46
C LYS A 513 13.21 44.54 33.47
N ASN A 514 13.39 45.86 33.55
CA ASN A 514 14.67 46.52 33.74
C ASN A 514 14.65 47.27 35.08
N GLY A 515 14.86 46.53 36.17
CA GLY A 515 14.59 47.04 37.52
C GLY A 515 13.08 47.27 37.70
N ALA A 516 12.68 48.54 37.88
CA ALA A 516 11.28 48.94 37.98
C ALA A 516 10.59 49.16 36.62
N GLU A 517 11.35 49.36 35.55
CA GLU A 517 10.85 49.64 34.21
C GLU A 517 10.34 48.37 33.51
N LEU A 518 9.21 48.47 32.80
CA LEU A 518 8.67 47.40 31.97
C LEU A 518 9.06 47.65 30.50
N LEU A 519 10.01 46.87 29.99
CA LEU A 519 10.38 46.88 28.58
C LEU A 519 9.37 46.05 27.78
N LEU A 520 8.89 46.60 26.66
CA LEU A 520 7.99 45.94 25.71
C LEU A 520 8.62 45.89 24.32
N CYS A 521 8.24 44.89 23.54
CA CYS A 521 8.59 44.79 22.12
C CYS A 521 8.00 46.01 21.37
N PRO A 522 8.68 46.60 20.36
CA PRO A 522 8.14 47.71 19.59
C PRO A 522 6.77 47.40 18.99
N TRP A 523 6.54 46.14 18.62
CA TRP A 523 5.29 45.62 18.07
C TRP A 523 4.41 44.89 19.11
N PHE A 524 4.62 45.11 20.42
CA PHE A 524 3.93 44.35 21.47
C PHE A 524 2.40 44.48 21.39
N HIS A 525 1.89 45.66 21.07
CA HIS A 525 0.46 45.91 20.94
C HIS A 525 -0.07 45.53 19.53
N ASP A 526 0.79 45.60 18.51
CA ASP A 526 0.43 45.47 17.09
C ASP A 526 0.63 44.07 16.50
N CYS A 527 1.12 43.10 17.29
CA CYS A 527 1.27 41.70 16.86
C CYS A 527 0.09 40.82 17.32
N GLY A 528 -0.43 40.00 16.40
CA GLY A 528 -1.60 39.14 16.64
C GLY A 528 -1.45 38.22 17.85
N TYR A 529 -0.24 37.75 18.13
CA TYR A 529 0.05 36.85 19.25
C TYR A 529 -0.20 37.48 20.64
N GLN A 530 -0.12 38.80 20.77
CA GLN A 530 -0.54 39.49 22.00
C GLN A 530 -2.02 39.90 21.93
N ARG A 531 -2.53 40.34 20.75
CA ARG A 531 -3.95 40.66 20.56
C ARG A 531 -4.90 39.49 20.88
N GLN A 532 -4.50 38.25 20.62
CA GLN A 532 -5.31 37.07 20.97
C GLN A 532 -5.42 36.78 22.49
N LYS A 533 -4.61 37.40 23.35
CA LYS A 533 -4.60 37.05 24.79
C LYS A 533 -5.84 37.51 25.56
N PRO A 534 -6.32 38.76 25.43
CA PRO A 534 -7.60 39.17 26.02
C PRO A 534 -8.78 38.34 25.48
N LEU A 535 -8.75 37.96 24.20
CA LEU A 535 -9.75 37.08 23.59
C LEU A 535 -9.74 35.69 24.25
N ALA A 536 -8.55 35.11 24.48
CA ALA A 536 -8.42 33.83 25.19
C ALA A 536 -8.89 33.91 26.64
N GLN A 537 -8.70 35.06 27.29
CA GLN A 537 -9.19 35.30 28.64
C GLN A 537 -10.72 35.40 28.69
N ALA A 538 -11.35 36.00 27.67
CA ALA A 538 -12.81 36.16 27.58
C ALA A 538 -13.56 34.89 27.11
N ALA A 539 -12.98 34.10 26.20
CA ALA A 539 -13.66 32.94 25.60
C ALA A 539 -13.91 31.79 26.59
N GLN A 540 -15.01 31.06 26.40
CA GLN A 540 -15.34 29.83 27.14
C GLN A 540 -14.67 28.60 26.50
N VAL A 541 -14.52 28.60 25.17
CA VAL A 541 -13.91 27.51 24.39
C VAL A 541 -12.65 28.01 23.67
N ILE A 542 -11.54 27.30 23.84
CA ILE A 542 -10.28 27.56 23.15
C ILE A 542 -10.01 26.44 22.16
N VAL A 543 -10.14 26.73 20.86
CA VAL A 543 -9.79 25.79 19.79
C VAL A 543 -8.29 25.92 19.50
N CYS A 544 -7.54 24.82 19.40
CA CYS A 544 -6.10 24.85 19.12
C CYS A 544 -5.62 23.67 18.26
N ALA A 545 -4.46 23.80 17.60
CA ALA A 545 -3.85 22.68 16.89
C ALA A 545 -3.25 21.63 17.85
N HIS A 546 -3.27 20.34 17.51
CA HIS A 546 -2.75 19.22 18.32
C HIS A 546 -1.32 19.45 18.87
N ASP A 547 -0.43 20.04 18.08
CA ASP A 547 0.95 20.35 18.51
C ASP A 547 1.01 21.28 19.74
N SER A 548 -0.01 22.13 19.95
CA SER A 548 -0.11 23.05 21.10
C SER A 548 -0.01 22.33 22.44
N LEU A 549 -0.53 21.10 22.53
CA LEU A 549 -0.57 20.27 23.74
C LEU A 549 0.84 19.86 24.21
N PHE A 550 1.82 19.88 23.32
CA PHE A 550 3.22 19.51 23.58
C PHE A 550 4.12 20.73 23.92
N HIS A 551 3.59 21.94 23.74
CA HIS A 551 4.20 23.21 24.14
C HIS A 551 3.63 23.70 25.48
N MET A 552 4.36 24.59 26.16
CA MET A 552 3.94 25.16 27.44
C MET A 552 2.63 25.94 27.30
N LYS A 553 1.58 25.54 28.06
CA LYS A 553 0.27 26.19 28.00
C LYS A 553 0.35 27.70 28.31
N PRO A 554 -0.14 28.57 27.42
CA PRO A 554 -0.28 30.00 27.70
C PRO A 554 -1.06 30.30 28.98
N GLN A 555 -0.57 31.24 29.79
CA GLN A 555 -1.28 31.68 31.00
C GLN A 555 -2.65 32.34 30.68
N ALA A 556 -2.77 32.97 29.50
CA ALA A 556 -4.02 33.61 29.06
C ALA A 556 -5.20 32.64 28.86
N ILE A 557 -4.94 31.34 28.75
CA ILE A 557 -5.98 30.29 28.64
C ILE A 557 -6.61 29.97 30.01
N GLY A 558 -6.01 30.38 31.14
CA GLY A 558 -6.55 30.05 32.47
C GLY A 558 -6.51 28.54 32.75
N GLU A 559 -7.47 28.03 33.53
CA GLU A 559 -7.59 26.61 33.90
C GLU A 559 -8.40 25.83 32.86
N VAL A 560 -8.03 24.56 32.62
CA VAL A 560 -8.67 23.70 31.62
C VAL A 560 -9.62 22.74 32.34
N GLY A 561 -10.92 22.91 32.14
CA GLY A 561 -11.99 22.13 32.77
C GLY A 561 -12.38 20.87 31.99
N LEU A 562 -12.05 20.85 30.69
CA LEU A 562 -12.25 19.72 29.78
C LEU A 562 -11.30 19.91 28.59
N LEU A 563 -10.60 18.84 28.20
CA LEU A 563 -9.85 18.76 26.96
C LEU A 563 -10.55 17.78 26.01
N VAL A 564 -11.03 18.27 24.86
CA VAL A 564 -11.52 17.42 23.78
C VAL A 564 -10.45 17.37 22.68
N ILE A 565 -10.23 16.19 22.12
CA ILE A 565 -9.30 15.94 21.02
C ILE A 565 -10.09 15.28 19.88
N ASP A 566 -10.15 15.91 18.69
CA ASP A 566 -10.82 15.35 17.50
C ASP A 566 -9.78 14.89 16.46
N GLU A 567 -9.94 13.67 15.96
CA GLU A 567 -8.97 12.88 15.17
C GLU A 567 -7.68 12.48 15.95
N GLY A 568 -6.81 11.71 15.29
CA GLY A 568 -5.57 11.21 15.88
C GLY A 568 -4.52 12.30 16.16
N PHE A 569 -4.06 12.40 17.41
CA PHE A 569 -3.09 13.42 17.86
C PHE A 569 -1.67 12.91 18.08
N TRP A 570 -1.47 11.59 18.19
CA TRP A 570 -0.23 10.95 18.67
C TRP A 570 1.03 11.37 17.86
N GLN A 571 0.89 11.60 16.56
CA GLN A 571 2.00 12.05 15.71
C GLN A 571 2.56 13.42 16.11
N SER A 572 1.71 14.33 16.63
CA SER A 572 2.09 15.70 16.98
C SER A 572 3.05 15.76 18.18
N GLY A 573 3.16 14.71 18.98
CA GLY A 573 4.12 14.63 20.09
C GLY A 573 5.51 14.13 19.69
N LEU A 574 5.71 13.63 18.48
CA LEU A 574 6.96 12.98 18.06
C LEU A 574 8.07 13.99 17.75
N ARG A 575 9.32 13.68 18.12
CA ARG A 575 10.49 14.56 17.94
C ARG A 575 11.73 13.77 17.51
N GLY A 576 12.63 14.42 16.75
CA GLY A 576 13.90 13.85 16.27
C GLY A 576 13.83 12.98 15.01
N LEU A 577 12.64 12.71 14.49
CA LEU A 577 12.43 11.89 13.29
C LEU A 577 12.98 12.53 11.99
N ASP A 578 13.24 13.84 11.99
CA ASP A 578 13.81 14.57 10.83
C ASP A 578 15.34 14.47 10.73
N GLY A 579 15.98 13.74 11.64
CA GLY A 579 17.43 13.53 11.67
C GLY A 579 18.25 14.73 12.16
N LYS A 580 17.64 15.85 12.56
CA LYS A 580 18.36 17.07 13.00
C LYS A 580 18.68 17.09 14.50
N ALA A 581 18.06 16.21 15.28
CA ALA A 581 18.24 16.10 16.73
C ALA A 581 19.51 15.29 17.09
N THR A 582 20.65 15.73 16.57
CA THR A 582 21.94 15.06 16.75
C THR A 582 22.81 15.76 17.81
N LEU A 583 23.65 14.98 18.49
CA LEU A 583 24.72 15.41 19.38
C LEU A 583 26.02 14.69 19.00
N THR A 584 27.11 15.41 18.76
CA THR A 584 28.43 14.79 18.55
C THR A 584 28.99 14.24 19.86
N GLN A 585 29.77 13.16 19.80
CA GLN A 585 30.46 12.62 20.98
C GLN A 585 31.42 13.67 21.58
N ASP A 586 32.11 14.41 20.72
CA ASP A 586 33.07 15.44 21.13
C ASP A 586 32.41 16.59 21.91
N GLY A 587 31.17 16.99 21.55
CA GLY A 587 30.38 17.96 22.33
C GLY A 587 29.84 17.41 23.66
N LEU A 588 29.91 16.10 23.88
CA LEU A 588 29.58 15.47 25.16
C LEU A 588 30.80 15.31 26.07
N GLU A 589 31.98 15.08 25.51
CA GLU A 589 33.23 14.82 26.23
C GLU A 589 33.75 16.06 27.00
N PRO A 590 33.79 16.07 28.35
CA PRO A 590 34.15 17.27 29.12
C PRO A 590 35.56 17.82 28.88
N GLY A 591 36.47 17.01 28.33
CA GLY A 591 37.82 17.45 27.93
C GLY A 591 37.88 18.19 26.58
N ARG A 592 36.76 18.31 25.86
CA ARG A 592 36.66 18.96 24.53
C ARG A 592 35.64 20.10 24.45
N THR A 593 34.86 20.33 25.50
CA THR A 593 33.71 21.25 25.48
C THR A 593 33.53 21.94 26.83
N SER A 594 33.10 23.20 26.83
CA SER A 594 32.81 23.93 28.07
C SER A 594 31.56 23.37 28.78
N VAL A 595 31.80 22.49 29.75
CA VAL A 595 30.82 22.07 30.76
C VAL A 595 30.92 23.04 31.93
N THR A 596 30.12 24.12 31.90
CA THR A 596 30.00 25.06 33.03
C THR A 596 28.52 25.23 33.40
N CYS A 597 28.18 24.98 34.65
CA CYS A 597 26.84 25.23 35.20
C CYS A 597 26.79 26.60 35.91
N TYR A 598 25.64 27.27 35.84
CA TYR A 598 25.42 28.60 36.41
C TYR A 598 24.31 28.58 37.46
N GLY A 599 24.55 29.25 38.60
CA GLY A 599 23.54 29.48 39.63
C GLY A 599 22.61 30.65 39.31
N SER A 600 21.59 30.87 40.13
CA SER A 600 20.54 31.90 39.95
C SER A 600 21.00 33.36 39.86
N ARG A 601 22.30 33.63 40.06
CA ARG A 601 22.93 34.96 39.90
C ARG A 601 23.87 35.04 38.67
N GLY A 602 23.77 34.09 37.74
CA GLY A 602 24.63 34.01 36.54
C GLY A 602 26.10 33.67 36.80
N LYS A 603 26.48 33.36 38.05
CA LYS A 603 27.84 32.94 38.43
C LYS A 603 27.98 31.42 38.28
N MET A 604 29.19 30.97 37.96
CA MET A 604 29.55 29.54 37.93
C MET A 604 29.22 28.85 39.26
N ASP A 605 28.48 27.75 39.17
CA ASP A 605 28.12 26.85 40.27
C ASP A 605 29.08 25.66 40.22
N VAL A 606 30.10 25.67 41.09
CA VAL A 606 31.21 24.71 41.07
C VAL A 606 30.73 23.28 41.36
N GLY A 607 29.78 23.10 42.28
CA GLY A 607 29.19 21.80 42.60
C GLY A 607 28.43 21.24 41.39
N ALA A 608 27.44 21.99 40.92
CA ALA A 608 26.66 21.62 39.72
C ALA A 608 27.53 21.38 38.47
N THR A 609 28.69 22.02 38.37
CA THR A 609 29.66 21.81 37.29
C THR A 609 30.41 20.50 37.46
N ALA A 610 30.90 20.19 38.67
CA ALA A 610 31.59 18.94 38.98
C ALA A 610 30.65 17.72 38.84
N ASP A 611 29.42 17.83 39.36
CA ASP A 611 28.41 16.77 39.31
C ASP A 611 28.05 16.41 37.86
N LEU A 612 27.83 17.42 37.00
CA LEU A 612 27.55 17.19 35.57
C LEU A 612 28.77 16.65 34.81
N THR A 613 29.97 17.08 35.18
CA THR A 613 31.22 16.56 34.61
C THR A 613 31.37 15.07 34.93
N ALA A 614 31.16 14.65 36.18
CA ALA A 614 31.20 13.25 36.62
C ALA A 614 30.12 12.39 35.96
N ALA A 615 28.91 12.94 35.73
CA ALA A 615 27.87 12.27 34.95
C ALA A 615 28.30 12.09 33.48
N ARG A 616 28.75 13.16 32.81
CA ARG A 616 29.23 13.11 31.41
C ARG A 616 30.41 12.17 31.24
N GLU A 617 31.34 12.10 32.20
CA GLU A 617 32.45 11.13 32.16
C GLU A 617 31.97 9.68 32.20
N ARG A 618 30.98 9.34 33.04
CA ARG A 618 30.36 8.01 33.07
C ARG A 618 29.76 7.67 31.70
N LEU A 619 28.96 8.57 31.13
CA LEU A 619 28.38 8.40 29.80
C LEU A 619 29.46 8.26 28.71
N CYS A 620 30.51 9.08 28.71
CA CYS A 620 31.58 9.02 27.72
C CYS A 620 32.39 7.71 27.79
N LYS A 621 32.53 7.10 28.97
CA LYS A 621 33.11 5.75 29.11
C LYS A 621 32.28 4.70 28.38
N ALA A 622 30.94 4.77 28.47
CA ALA A 622 30.04 3.90 27.70
C ALA A 622 30.13 4.20 26.19
N LEU A 623 30.04 5.48 25.77
CA LEU A 623 30.11 5.87 24.35
C LEU A 623 31.41 5.43 23.65
N ARG A 624 32.54 5.36 24.37
CA ARG A 624 33.82 4.86 23.84
C ARG A 624 33.78 3.36 23.48
N VAL A 625 32.94 2.54 24.12
CA VAL A 625 32.86 1.08 23.87
C VAL A 625 31.62 0.64 23.09
N THR A 626 30.57 1.45 23.00
CA THR A 626 29.37 1.12 22.20
C THR A 626 29.67 1.12 20.70
N GLY A 627 29.28 0.07 19.97
CA GLY A 627 29.28 0.07 18.50
C GLY A 627 28.15 0.94 17.91
N PRO A 628 28.02 1.04 16.58
CA PRO A 628 26.86 1.67 15.97
C PRO A 628 25.55 0.97 16.38
N GLY A 629 24.50 1.75 16.68
CA GLY A 629 23.23 1.24 17.20
C GLY A 629 22.80 1.89 18.53
N PRO A 630 21.80 1.33 19.23
CA PRO A 630 21.27 1.91 20.47
C PRO A 630 22.25 1.81 21.65
N LEU A 631 22.15 2.71 22.61
CA LEU A 631 22.93 2.65 23.85
C LEU A 631 22.39 1.53 24.77
N ARG A 632 23.22 0.52 25.03
CA ARG A 632 22.81 -0.69 25.75
C ARG A 632 22.67 -0.48 27.26
N LEU A 633 21.62 -1.04 27.85
CA LEU A 633 21.32 -0.96 29.29
C LEU A 633 22.54 -1.35 30.14
N GLY A 634 23.06 -2.56 29.93
CA GLY A 634 24.19 -3.09 30.69
C GLY A 634 25.51 -2.31 30.53
N LEU A 635 25.64 -1.43 29.53
CA LEU A 635 26.77 -0.49 29.43
C LEU A 635 26.55 0.76 30.28
N LEU A 636 25.31 1.23 30.41
CA LEU A 636 24.94 2.36 31.28
C LEU A 636 25.04 1.95 32.77
N GLU A 637 24.58 0.74 33.10
CA GLU A 637 24.72 0.14 34.42
C GLU A 637 26.19 -0.10 34.79
N ALA A 638 27.00 -0.63 33.85
CA ALA A 638 28.43 -0.90 34.09
C ALA A 638 29.30 0.37 34.29
N VAL A 639 28.86 1.53 33.80
CA VAL A 639 29.49 2.83 34.14
C VAL A 639 28.86 3.49 35.38
N GLY A 640 27.91 2.81 36.03
CA GLY A 640 27.27 3.26 37.26
C GLY A 640 26.36 4.47 37.07
N LEU A 641 25.57 4.53 35.98
CA LEU A 641 24.50 5.52 35.82
C LEU A 641 23.17 4.96 36.33
N THR A 642 22.48 5.73 37.17
CA THR A 642 21.11 5.45 37.63
C THR A 642 20.06 6.33 36.92
N PRO A 643 18.75 6.00 36.99
CA PRO A 643 17.69 6.89 36.51
C PRO A 643 17.75 8.29 37.15
N ASP A 644 18.09 8.36 38.44
CA ASP A 644 18.16 9.62 39.18
C ASP A 644 19.43 10.42 38.91
N ASP A 645 20.59 9.78 38.68
CA ASP A 645 21.76 10.45 38.09
C ASP A 645 21.38 11.13 36.77
N CYS A 646 20.63 10.43 35.92
CA CYS A 646 20.24 10.92 34.61
C CYS A 646 19.21 12.06 34.72
N ARG A 647 18.19 11.96 35.60
CA ARG A 647 17.27 13.06 35.91
C ARG A 647 17.97 14.28 36.52
N HIS A 648 18.97 14.06 37.36
CA HIS A 648 19.78 15.12 37.94
C HIS A 648 20.64 15.79 36.86
N ALA A 649 21.38 15.02 36.05
CA ALA A 649 22.17 15.53 34.93
C ALA A 649 21.31 16.30 33.91
N ALA A 650 20.09 15.83 33.60
CA ALA A 650 19.14 16.57 32.76
C ALA A 650 18.75 17.94 33.34
N THR A 651 18.76 18.08 34.67
CA THR A 651 18.51 19.33 35.38
C THR A 651 19.77 20.22 35.40
N LEU A 652 20.97 19.63 35.51
CA LEU A 652 22.24 20.34 35.47
C LEU A 652 22.59 20.86 34.06
N GLU A 653 22.30 20.11 32.98
CA GLU A 653 22.47 20.59 31.60
C GLU A 653 21.68 21.90 31.39
N ARG A 654 20.44 21.99 31.91
CA ARG A 654 19.65 23.24 31.85
C ARG A 654 20.31 24.40 32.62
N ARG A 655 21.15 24.14 33.63
CA ARG A 655 21.95 25.16 34.31
C ARG A 655 23.16 25.62 33.47
N ARG A 656 23.51 24.97 32.36
CA ARG A 656 24.50 25.48 31.39
C ARG A 656 23.95 26.64 30.54
N MET A 657 22.62 26.80 30.47
CA MET A 657 22.01 27.92 29.74
C MET A 657 22.38 29.25 30.40
N ARG A 658 23.22 30.04 29.72
CA ARG A 658 23.59 31.39 30.15
C ARG A 658 22.49 32.37 29.79
N ASP A 659 22.28 33.38 30.64
CA ASP A 659 21.47 34.53 30.27
C ASP A 659 22.28 35.43 29.31
N ALA A 660 21.90 35.45 28.04
CA ALA A 660 22.43 36.40 27.05
C ALA A 660 22.00 37.86 27.33
N GLY A 661 21.05 38.07 28.24
CA GLY A 661 20.46 39.35 28.52
C GLY A 661 19.73 39.90 27.29
N LEU A 662 19.08 39.04 26.50
CA LEU A 662 18.16 39.48 25.45
C LEU A 662 16.99 40.23 26.08
N ARG A 663 16.61 41.35 25.49
CA ARG A 663 15.51 42.20 25.97
C ARG A 663 14.64 42.67 24.80
N PRO A 664 13.35 42.95 25.05
CA PRO A 664 12.49 43.55 24.05
C PRO A 664 13.07 44.87 23.51
N GLY A 665 12.96 45.09 22.20
CA GLY A 665 13.46 46.31 21.54
C GLY A 665 14.96 46.31 21.18
N MET A 666 15.71 45.23 21.45
CA MET A 666 17.08 45.09 20.95
C MET A 666 17.14 44.88 19.44
N SER A 667 18.03 45.61 18.77
CA SER A 667 18.29 45.45 17.34
C SER A 667 18.94 44.09 17.02
N PRO A 668 18.72 43.52 15.81
CA PRO A 668 19.28 42.21 15.45
C PRO A 668 20.80 42.10 15.68
N VAL A 669 21.56 43.16 15.39
CA VAL A 669 23.02 43.22 15.59
C VAL A 669 23.41 43.05 17.07
N GLU A 670 22.71 43.69 18.00
CA GLU A 670 23.01 43.57 19.43
C GLU A 670 22.47 42.25 20.02
N ARG A 671 21.38 41.69 19.47
CA ARG A 671 20.90 40.33 19.83
C ARG A 671 21.91 39.26 19.40
N ARG A 672 22.35 39.29 18.15
CA ARG A 672 23.36 38.38 17.56
C ARG A 672 24.66 38.39 18.36
N LYS A 673 25.21 39.57 18.65
CA LYS A 673 26.40 39.78 19.49
C LYS A 673 26.24 39.25 20.92
N ARG A 674 25.03 39.33 21.51
CA ARG A 674 24.73 38.75 22.84
C ARG A 674 24.65 37.24 22.82
N ILE A 675 24.09 36.66 21.76
CA ILE A 675 24.04 35.22 21.51
C ILE A 675 25.46 34.66 21.35
N GLU A 676 26.30 35.31 20.54
CA GLU A 676 27.72 34.97 20.36
C GLU A 676 28.54 35.08 21.65
N ALA A 677 28.15 35.96 22.58
CA ALA A 677 28.79 36.06 23.90
C ALA A 677 28.38 34.94 24.89
N VAL A 678 27.35 34.15 24.59
CA VAL A 678 26.90 32.99 25.41
C VAL A 678 27.13 31.63 24.78
N LEU A 679 27.14 31.54 23.45
CA LEU A 679 27.53 30.36 22.70
C LEU A 679 29.03 30.04 22.90
N PRO A 680 29.47 28.79 22.61
CA PRO A 680 30.88 28.43 22.59
C PRO A 680 31.63 29.13 21.45
N GLN A 681 32.97 29.08 21.48
CA GLN A 681 33.78 29.75 20.46
C GLN A 681 33.72 29.01 19.11
N ALA A 682 33.92 29.75 18.02
CA ALA A 682 33.92 29.17 16.67
C ALA A 682 35.01 28.08 16.54
N GLY A 683 34.59 26.84 16.30
CA GLY A 683 35.45 25.65 16.25
C GLY A 683 35.43 24.77 17.51
N GLU A 684 34.82 25.22 18.62
CA GLU A 684 34.63 24.40 19.82
C GLU A 684 33.45 23.40 19.63
N PRO A 685 33.62 22.10 19.95
CA PRO A 685 32.54 21.11 19.92
C PRO A 685 31.34 21.49 20.82
N TRP A 686 30.22 21.84 20.20
CA TRP A 686 29.00 22.24 20.90
C TRP A 686 27.99 21.11 21.05
N ALA A 687 27.44 20.98 22.25
CA ALA A 687 26.25 20.17 22.53
C ALA A 687 25.18 21.02 23.24
N PRO A 688 24.08 21.39 22.54
CA PRO A 688 23.04 22.26 23.07
C PRO A 688 22.42 21.74 24.39
N PRO A 689 22.32 22.59 25.44
CA PRO A 689 21.81 22.22 26.76
C PRO A 689 20.51 21.41 26.76
N GLY A 690 19.48 21.83 26.02
CA GLY A 690 18.19 21.18 25.96
C GLY A 690 18.24 19.83 25.26
N ARG A 691 19.05 19.69 24.21
CA ARG A 691 19.30 18.37 23.56
C ARG A 691 20.02 17.42 24.50
N CYS A 692 21.03 17.89 25.25
CA CYS A 692 21.69 17.08 26.26
C CYS A 692 20.72 16.68 27.39
N ALA A 693 19.88 17.61 27.86
CA ALA A 693 18.84 17.30 28.83
C ALA A 693 17.82 16.28 28.30
N THR A 694 17.48 16.31 27.01
CA THR A 694 16.66 15.28 26.35
C THR A 694 17.39 13.93 26.30
N LEU A 695 18.67 13.87 25.93
CA LEU A 695 19.46 12.63 25.97
C LEU A 695 19.43 12.01 27.36
N TRP A 696 19.71 12.79 28.41
CA TRP A 696 19.66 12.30 29.79
C TRP A 696 18.27 11.80 30.21
N LEU A 697 17.17 12.41 29.72
CA LEU A 697 15.82 11.90 29.99
C LEU A 697 15.52 10.58 29.25
N ILE A 698 16.01 10.41 28.02
CA ILE A 698 15.92 9.14 27.28
C ILE A 698 16.69 8.02 28.03
N LEU A 699 17.88 8.34 28.56
CA LEU A 699 18.66 7.41 29.37
C LEU A 699 17.95 7.07 30.70
N ALA A 700 17.32 8.05 31.35
CA ALA A 700 16.56 7.82 32.57
C ALA A 700 15.35 6.91 32.35
N GLU A 701 14.56 7.14 31.29
CA GLU A 701 13.41 6.29 30.93
C GLU A 701 13.84 4.85 30.62
N ALA A 702 14.96 4.67 29.90
CA ALA A 702 15.51 3.36 29.56
C ALA A 702 16.03 2.58 30.78
N LEU A 703 16.78 3.23 31.67
CA LEU A 703 17.26 2.64 32.93
C LEU A 703 16.10 2.29 33.88
N GLU A 704 15.10 3.15 33.99
CA GLU A 704 13.94 2.97 34.88
C GLU A 704 13.00 1.84 34.41
N ASN A 705 12.95 1.59 33.11
CA ASN A 705 12.13 0.53 32.51
C ASN A 705 12.93 -0.73 32.13
N GLY A 706 14.22 -0.80 32.48
CA GLY A 706 15.05 -1.99 32.28
C GLY A 706 15.26 -2.40 30.82
N HIS A 707 15.52 -1.44 29.91
CA HIS A 707 15.79 -1.75 28.50
C HIS A 707 16.85 -0.85 27.85
N ASP A 708 17.35 -1.26 26.69
CA ASP A 708 18.25 -0.46 25.86
C ASP A 708 17.59 0.89 25.50
N ALA A 709 18.39 1.96 25.48
CA ALA A 709 17.96 3.32 25.19
C ALA A 709 17.85 3.55 23.66
N ALA A 710 16.86 2.92 23.02
CA ALA A 710 16.72 2.95 21.56
C ALA A 710 16.49 4.37 21.00
N GLY A 711 15.92 5.27 21.82
CA GLY A 711 15.81 6.70 21.51
C GLY A 711 17.14 7.43 21.35
N ALA A 712 18.28 6.82 21.73
CA ALA A 712 19.63 7.36 21.55
C ALA A 712 20.47 6.39 20.68
N GLU A 713 20.47 6.62 19.36
CA GLU A 713 21.16 5.79 18.37
C GLU A 713 22.54 6.38 18.04
N LEU A 714 23.62 5.65 18.32
CA LEU A 714 24.98 6.00 17.96
C LEU A 714 25.24 5.67 16.49
N VAL A 715 25.62 6.69 15.71
CA VAL A 715 25.90 6.60 14.27
C VAL A 715 27.26 7.21 13.94
N HIS A 716 27.75 6.92 12.74
CA HIS A 716 28.81 7.70 12.11
C HIS A 716 28.15 8.72 11.17
N GLU A 717 28.54 9.98 11.27
CA GLU A 717 27.97 11.08 10.50
C GLU A 717 29.07 11.77 9.69
N MET A 718 28.78 12.09 8.42
CA MET A 718 29.71 12.79 7.53
C MET A 718 29.59 14.29 7.77
N THR A 719 30.71 14.93 8.06
CA THR A 719 30.86 16.40 8.15
C THR A 719 31.91 16.87 7.16
N GLU A 720 32.00 18.19 6.94
CA GLU A 720 33.08 18.80 6.14
C GLU A 720 34.48 18.50 6.72
N ALA A 721 34.56 18.24 8.03
CA ALA A 721 35.78 17.81 8.73
C ALA A 721 35.96 16.27 8.79
N GLY A 722 35.15 15.49 8.06
CA GLY A 722 35.23 14.03 8.00
C GLY A 722 34.21 13.29 8.87
N SER A 723 34.53 12.04 9.25
CA SER A 723 33.61 11.15 9.98
C SER A 723 33.63 11.41 11.48
N VAL A 724 32.49 11.84 12.04
CA VAL A 724 32.30 11.99 13.50
C VAL A 724 31.38 10.91 14.06
N ARG A 725 31.57 10.52 15.32
CA ARG A 725 30.63 9.67 16.07
C ARG A 725 29.59 10.56 16.74
N ALA A 726 28.31 10.23 16.57
CA ALA A 726 27.21 11.10 16.96
C ALA A 726 25.98 10.31 17.43
N LEU A 727 25.27 10.83 18.43
CA LEU A 727 23.99 10.30 18.91
C LEU A 727 22.83 11.01 18.21
N ARG A 728 21.99 10.26 17.49
CA ARG A 728 20.71 10.73 16.97
C ARG A 728 19.61 10.45 17.99
N LEU A 729 18.97 11.50 18.47
CA LEU A 729 17.93 11.44 19.50
C LEU A 729 16.53 11.35 18.87
N ARG A 730 15.69 10.45 19.37
CA ARG A 730 14.27 10.29 18.95
C ARG A 730 13.41 9.99 20.18
N TRP A 731 12.31 10.73 20.36
CA TRP A 731 11.47 10.63 21.57
C TRP A 731 10.05 11.17 21.35
N ARG A 732 9.13 10.76 22.21
CA ARG A 732 7.83 11.42 22.41
C ARG A 732 8.02 12.58 23.39
N SER A 733 7.64 13.79 22.99
CA SER A 733 7.39 14.85 23.96
C SER A 733 6.12 14.50 24.74
N PRO A 734 6.12 14.47 26.08
CA PRO A 734 4.87 14.35 26.83
C PRO A 734 3.98 15.59 26.59
N MET A 735 2.67 15.41 26.73
CA MET A 735 1.75 16.54 26.80
C MET A 735 2.07 17.39 28.04
N ARG A 736 2.08 18.71 27.90
CA ARG A 736 2.60 19.60 28.94
C ARG A 736 1.61 19.83 30.07
N ASN A 737 2.14 19.92 31.29
CA ASN A 737 1.38 20.22 32.49
C ASN A 737 0.51 21.48 32.30
N GLY A 738 -0.73 21.40 32.77
CA GLY A 738 -1.76 22.42 32.56
C GLY A 738 -2.67 22.19 31.35
N TRP A 739 -2.30 21.38 30.35
CA TRP A 739 -3.26 20.97 29.30
C TRP A 739 -4.07 19.75 29.72
N ALA A 740 -3.39 18.68 30.14
CA ALA A 740 -3.99 17.35 30.36
C ALA A 740 -3.91 16.85 31.82
N ALA A 741 -3.05 17.44 32.66
CA ALA A 741 -2.64 16.83 33.93
C ALA A 741 -3.75 16.72 35.02
N GLN A 742 -4.79 17.54 34.92
CA GLN A 742 -5.96 17.56 35.83
C GLN A 742 -7.28 17.69 35.06
N ALA A 743 -7.25 17.71 33.73
CA ALA A 743 -8.45 17.89 32.92
C ALA A 743 -9.07 16.53 32.59
N PRO A 744 -10.40 16.37 32.69
CA PRO A 744 -11.15 15.37 31.93
C PRO A 744 -10.75 15.39 30.46
N ILE A 745 -10.62 14.22 29.82
CA ILE A 745 -10.23 14.12 28.40
C ILE A 745 -11.23 13.26 27.61
N LEU A 746 -11.74 13.81 26.51
CA LEU A 746 -12.53 13.09 25.50
C LEU A 746 -11.76 13.05 24.18
N HIS A 747 -11.37 11.87 23.71
CA HIS A 747 -10.70 11.66 22.42
C HIS A 747 -11.67 11.01 21.42
N LEU A 748 -11.88 11.63 20.25
CA LEU A 748 -12.83 11.20 19.23
C LEU A 748 -12.12 10.96 17.89
N ASP A 749 -11.92 9.71 17.51
CA ASP A 749 -11.12 9.35 16.33
C ASP A 749 -11.74 8.15 15.61
N ALA A 750 -11.87 8.22 14.28
CA ALA A 750 -12.38 7.08 13.48
C ALA A 750 -11.35 5.96 13.31
N THR A 751 -10.11 6.26 13.67
CA THR A 751 -8.90 5.46 13.46
C THR A 751 -8.13 5.25 14.76
N LEU A 752 -8.84 5.34 15.90
CA LEU A 752 -8.28 5.24 17.24
C LEU A 752 -7.57 3.89 17.45
N ARG A 753 -6.26 3.93 17.74
CA ARG A 753 -5.45 2.78 18.13
C ARG A 753 -5.02 2.90 19.60
N PRO A 754 -5.53 2.05 20.52
CA PRO A 754 -5.15 2.08 21.94
C PRO A 754 -3.63 2.05 22.13
N GLU A 755 -2.94 1.26 21.31
CA GLU A 755 -1.49 1.06 21.33
C GLU A 755 -0.69 2.36 21.14
N LEU A 756 -1.27 3.36 20.47
CA LEU A 756 -0.64 4.65 20.22
C LEU A 756 -1.11 5.71 21.22
N VAL A 757 -2.41 5.75 21.53
CA VAL A 757 -2.98 6.73 22.46
C VAL A 757 -2.49 6.50 23.89
N GLN A 758 -2.38 5.24 24.33
CA GLN A 758 -1.94 4.91 25.70
C GLN A 758 -0.46 5.26 25.97
N THR A 759 0.37 5.48 24.94
CA THR A 759 1.74 6.01 25.13
C THR A 759 1.76 7.46 25.64
N TYR A 760 0.65 8.18 25.45
CA TYR A 760 0.43 9.56 25.93
C TYR A 760 -0.59 9.63 27.08
N LEU A 761 -1.56 8.72 27.11
CA LEU A 761 -2.62 8.64 28.12
C LEU A 761 -2.79 7.19 28.64
N PRO A 762 -1.89 6.68 29.52
CA PRO A 762 -1.89 5.28 29.94
C PRO A 762 -3.14 4.80 30.70
N ARG A 763 -4.03 5.71 31.09
CA ARG A 763 -5.27 5.43 31.84
C ARG A 763 -6.54 5.80 31.06
N ILE A 764 -6.46 5.99 29.74
CA ILE A 764 -7.64 6.23 28.91
C ILE A 764 -8.47 4.95 28.80
N ASP A 765 -9.74 5.04 29.13
CA ASP A 765 -10.72 4.00 28.81
C ASP A 765 -11.08 4.09 27.33
N ILE A 766 -11.12 2.96 26.62
CA ILE A 766 -11.46 2.91 25.20
C ILE A 766 -12.84 2.29 25.06
N GLY A 767 -13.83 3.16 24.84
CA GLY A 767 -15.22 2.77 24.69
C GLY A 767 -15.45 1.89 23.45
N ALA A 768 -16.58 1.18 23.45
CA ALA A 768 -16.97 0.31 22.35
C ALA A 768 -16.99 1.05 20.99
N PRO A 769 -16.40 0.50 19.92
CA PRO A 769 -16.40 1.13 18.60
C PRO A 769 -17.81 1.40 18.08
N VAL A 770 -18.12 2.67 17.80
CA VAL A 770 -19.42 3.08 17.26
C VAL A 770 -19.34 3.12 15.74
N ALA A 771 -19.77 2.03 15.12
CA ALA A 771 -19.76 1.82 13.67
C ALA A 771 -21.17 1.54 13.12
N ALA A 772 -21.45 1.96 11.88
CA ALA A 772 -22.80 1.98 11.31
C ALA A 772 -22.90 1.35 9.92
N ARG A 773 -24.06 0.74 9.63
CA ARG A 773 -24.36 0.15 8.32
C ARG A 773 -24.54 1.23 7.25
N GLN A 774 -23.77 1.12 6.16
CA GLN A 774 -23.76 2.07 5.05
C GLN A 774 -24.55 1.51 3.84
N HIS A 775 -25.87 1.30 4.03
CA HIS A 775 -26.76 0.62 3.06
C HIS A 775 -26.81 1.21 1.65
N HIS A 776 -26.35 2.46 1.46
CA HIS A 776 -26.34 3.18 0.20
C HIS A 776 -24.92 3.54 -0.27
N VAL A 777 -23.93 2.75 0.17
CA VAL A 777 -22.56 2.76 -0.36
C VAL A 777 -22.31 1.41 -1.03
N ARG A 778 -21.68 1.43 -2.20
CA ARG A 778 -21.17 0.23 -2.88
C ARG A 778 -19.65 0.33 -3.02
N VAL A 779 -18.92 -0.68 -2.59
CA VAL A 779 -17.45 -0.72 -2.66
C VAL A 779 -17.00 -1.81 -3.63
N ARG A 780 -16.38 -1.40 -4.74
CA ARG A 780 -15.61 -2.27 -5.63
C ARG A 780 -14.15 -2.20 -5.21
N GLN A 781 -13.59 -3.28 -4.67
CA GLN A 781 -12.16 -3.36 -4.42
C GLN A 781 -11.44 -3.96 -5.62
N VAL A 782 -10.33 -3.35 -6.01
CA VAL A 782 -9.58 -3.71 -7.22
C VAL A 782 -8.16 -4.16 -6.88
N THR A 783 -7.90 -5.46 -7.02
CA THR A 783 -6.64 -6.10 -6.64
C THR A 783 -5.58 -6.06 -7.74
N GLY A 784 -4.30 -6.10 -7.37
CA GLY A 784 -3.17 -6.04 -8.31
C GLY A 784 -3.10 -4.76 -9.14
N SER A 785 -3.73 -3.68 -8.66
CA SER A 785 -3.86 -2.43 -9.42
C SER A 785 -2.54 -1.63 -9.47
N PRO A 786 -2.19 -1.02 -10.61
CA PRO A 786 -0.87 -0.41 -10.82
C PRO A 786 -0.76 1.03 -10.28
N THR A 787 -1.33 1.29 -9.10
CA THR A 787 -1.62 2.63 -8.56
C THR A 787 -0.53 3.23 -7.66
N SER A 788 0.52 2.48 -7.32
CA SER A 788 1.60 3.01 -6.48
C SER A 788 2.38 4.13 -7.19
N ALA A 789 2.89 5.12 -6.44
CA ALA A 789 3.62 6.23 -7.05
C ALA A 789 4.81 5.75 -7.90
N ARG A 790 5.58 4.74 -7.47
CA ARG A 790 6.68 4.19 -8.30
C ARG A 790 6.20 3.55 -9.61
N ALA A 791 4.95 3.07 -9.69
CA ALA A 791 4.38 2.47 -10.89
C ALA A 791 3.82 3.52 -11.88
N LEU A 792 3.43 4.71 -11.40
CA LEU A 792 2.84 5.80 -12.19
C LEU A 792 3.83 6.96 -12.45
N THR A 793 4.78 7.17 -11.56
CA THR A 793 5.86 8.16 -11.63
C THR A 793 7.20 7.50 -11.27
N PRO A 794 7.81 6.74 -12.20
CA PRO A 794 9.20 6.29 -12.06
C PRO A 794 10.15 7.49 -12.03
N SER A 795 11.32 7.31 -11.40
CA SER A 795 12.37 8.32 -11.29
C SER A 795 13.07 8.58 -12.62
N ALA A 796 13.79 9.70 -12.73
CA ALA A 796 14.40 10.14 -14.00
C ALA A 796 15.57 9.26 -14.49
N ASP A 797 16.11 8.40 -13.61
CA ASP A 797 17.13 7.39 -13.86
C ASP A 797 16.55 6.00 -14.21
N ALA A 798 15.21 5.86 -14.23
CA ALA A 798 14.56 4.58 -14.48
C ALA A 798 14.68 4.14 -15.96
N PRO A 799 14.69 2.83 -16.26
CA PRO A 799 14.69 2.32 -17.63
C PRO A 799 13.51 2.83 -18.46
N GLU A 800 13.72 3.12 -19.75
CA GLU A 800 12.68 3.63 -20.67
C GLU A 800 11.41 2.76 -20.69
N ARG A 801 11.57 1.43 -20.59
CA ARG A 801 10.46 0.46 -20.47
C ARG A 801 9.52 0.77 -19.30
N ASP A 802 10.03 1.32 -18.21
CA ASP A 802 9.30 1.56 -16.97
C ASP A 802 8.57 2.91 -17.05
N HIS A 803 9.16 3.92 -17.72
CA HIS A 803 8.43 5.12 -18.17
C HIS A 803 7.30 4.80 -19.16
N LYS A 804 7.55 3.91 -20.14
CA LYS A 804 6.55 3.44 -21.11
C LYS A 804 5.41 2.66 -20.44
N ALA A 805 5.74 1.85 -19.43
CA ALA A 805 4.75 1.18 -18.60
C ALA A 805 3.93 2.17 -17.77
N ALA A 806 4.57 3.17 -17.14
CA ALA A 806 3.90 4.23 -16.38
C ALA A 806 2.94 5.06 -17.24
N ALA A 807 3.37 5.50 -18.43
CA ALA A 807 2.51 6.21 -19.39
C ALA A 807 1.31 5.35 -19.87
N THR A 808 1.49 4.04 -19.96
CA THR A 808 0.38 3.10 -20.26
C THR A 808 -0.57 2.99 -19.07
N ARG A 809 -0.07 2.80 -17.85
CA ARG A 809 -0.88 2.72 -16.61
C ARG A 809 -1.68 3.99 -16.37
N LEU A 810 -1.08 5.17 -16.56
CA LEU A 810 -1.76 6.47 -16.46
C LEU A 810 -2.88 6.63 -17.50
N ARG A 811 -2.67 6.15 -18.74
CA ARG A 811 -3.71 6.15 -19.78
C ARG A 811 -4.88 5.25 -19.40
N ASP A 812 -4.59 4.00 -19.04
CA ASP A 812 -5.59 2.99 -18.68
C ASP A 812 -6.39 3.42 -17.43
N LEU A 813 -5.71 4.05 -16.46
CA LEU A 813 -6.33 4.61 -15.25
C LEU A 813 -7.18 5.87 -15.53
N ARG A 814 -6.71 6.79 -16.37
CA ARG A 814 -7.50 7.97 -16.77
C ARG A 814 -8.76 7.57 -17.55
N ALA A 815 -8.67 6.53 -18.38
CA ALA A 815 -9.79 5.95 -19.10
C ALA A 815 -10.85 5.35 -18.14
N TRP A 816 -10.40 4.61 -17.12
CA TRP A 816 -11.28 4.14 -16.04
C TRP A 816 -11.96 5.30 -15.29
N ILE A 817 -11.19 6.33 -14.92
CA ILE A 817 -11.70 7.54 -14.23
C ILE A 817 -12.78 8.26 -15.07
N ASP A 818 -12.60 8.38 -16.39
CA ASP A 818 -13.59 8.96 -17.31
C ASP A 818 -14.90 8.13 -17.35
N LEU A 819 -14.80 6.80 -17.51
CA LEU A 819 -15.99 5.92 -17.43
C LEU A 819 -16.74 6.10 -16.10
N ARG A 820 -16.02 6.07 -14.99
CA ARG A 820 -16.61 6.11 -13.65
C ARG A 820 -17.23 7.47 -13.34
N ALA A 821 -16.66 8.58 -13.83
CA ALA A 821 -17.27 9.90 -13.74
C ALA A 821 -18.63 9.96 -14.45
N ARG A 822 -18.77 9.32 -15.63
CA ARG A 822 -20.05 9.24 -16.37
C ARG A 822 -21.06 8.36 -15.66
N GLN A 823 -20.66 7.16 -15.22
CA GLN A 823 -21.53 6.22 -14.50
C GLN A 823 -22.03 6.80 -13.17
N CYS A 824 -21.25 7.67 -12.52
CA CYS A 824 -21.58 8.32 -11.26
C CYS A 824 -22.18 9.74 -11.41
N HIS A 825 -22.51 10.19 -12.63
CA HIS A 825 -22.94 11.56 -12.88
C HIS A 825 -24.25 11.90 -12.16
N ARG A 826 -24.34 13.13 -11.61
CA ARG A 826 -25.55 13.67 -10.98
C ARG A 826 -25.88 15.07 -11.48
N PHE A 827 -27.11 15.23 -11.96
CA PHE A 827 -27.70 16.54 -12.22
C PHE A 827 -27.62 17.45 -10.99
N GLY A 828 -27.25 18.71 -11.20
CA GLY A 828 -27.09 19.72 -10.14
C GLY A 828 -25.77 19.66 -9.34
N GLN A 829 -24.98 18.59 -9.42
CA GLN A 829 -23.66 18.55 -8.77
C GLN A 829 -22.58 19.24 -9.62
N ALA A 830 -21.57 19.81 -8.96
CA ALA A 830 -20.39 20.41 -9.60
C ALA A 830 -19.24 19.42 -9.81
N VAL A 831 -19.13 18.41 -8.93
CA VAL A 831 -18.16 17.32 -8.99
C VAL A 831 -18.93 16.00 -8.92
N ASP A 832 -18.73 15.14 -9.91
CA ASP A 832 -19.39 13.84 -10.00
C ASP A 832 -18.53 12.74 -9.36
N LEU A 833 -17.20 12.85 -9.51
CA LEU A 833 -16.21 11.87 -9.07
C LEU A 833 -15.07 12.54 -8.29
N LEU A 834 -14.74 12.00 -7.12
CA LEU A 834 -13.54 12.36 -6.35
C LEU A 834 -12.44 11.31 -6.53
N VAL A 835 -11.24 11.72 -6.93
CA VAL A 835 -10.05 10.85 -7.02
C VAL A 835 -9.09 11.19 -5.87
N ILE A 836 -8.72 10.18 -5.08
CA ILE A 836 -7.83 10.30 -3.93
C ILE A 836 -6.59 9.42 -4.15
N GLY A 837 -5.39 9.88 -3.76
CA GLY A 837 -4.19 9.04 -3.84
C GLY A 837 -2.92 9.68 -3.28
N GLN A 838 -1.77 9.03 -3.52
CA GLN A 838 -0.46 9.61 -3.19
C GLN A 838 -0.18 10.85 -4.06
N LYS A 839 0.51 11.87 -3.51
CA LYS A 839 0.73 13.16 -4.18
C LYS A 839 1.30 13.03 -5.60
N ALA A 840 2.36 12.24 -5.79
CA ALA A 840 2.99 12.09 -7.10
C ALA A 840 2.04 11.47 -8.15
N ALA A 841 1.22 10.49 -7.77
CA ALA A 841 0.21 9.89 -8.66
C ALA A 841 -0.89 10.90 -9.04
N ILE A 842 -1.34 11.71 -8.08
CA ILE A 842 -2.37 12.75 -8.30
C ILE A 842 -1.83 13.88 -9.18
N ASP A 843 -0.60 14.35 -8.93
CA ASP A 843 0.03 15.39 -9.74
C ASP A 843 0.39 14.90 -11.15
N ALA A 844 0.69 13.60 -11.33
CA ALA A 844 0.81 12.99 -12.65
C ALA A 844 -0.53 12.88 -13.40
N LEU A 845 -1.62 12.49 -12.71
CA LEU A 845 -2.97 12.47 -13.30
C LEU A 845 -3.45 13.88 -13.69
N ARG A 846 -3.18 14.90 -12.86
CA ARG A 846 -3.42 16.31 -13.18
C ARG A 846 -2.61 16.76 -14.40
N SER A 847 -1.33 16.38 -14.47
CA SER A 847 -0.45 16.71 -15.60
C SER A 847 -0.86 16.01 -16.90
N ALA A 848 -1.45 14.82 -16.82
CA ALA A 848 -2.06 14.11 -17.93
C ALA A 848 -3.44 14.66 -18.34
N GLY A 849 -3.98 15.64 -17.61
CA GLY A 849 -5.34 16.14 -17.75
C GLY A 849 -6.38 15.21 -17.14
N LEU A 850 -7.34 15.77 -16.41
CA LEU A 850 -8.48 15.06 -15.83
C LEU A 850 -9.75 15.27 -16.68
N PRO A 851 -10.71 14.33 -16.68
CA PRO A 851 -12.01 14.54 -17.30
C PRO A 851 -12.78 15.70 -16.63
N PRO A 852 -13.76 16.33 -17.34
CA PRO A 852 -14.65 17.30 -16.73
C PRO A 852 -15.35 16.74 -15.49
N ARG A 853 -15.63 17.59 -14.50
CA ARG A 853 -16.38 17.25 -13.26
C ARG A 853 -15.70 16.18 -12.37
N VAL A 854 -14.43 15.87 -12.62
CA VAL A 854 -13.58 15.07 -11.73
C VAL A 854 -12.70 16.00 -10.89
N GLU A 855 -12.73 15.86 -9.56
CA GLU A 855 -11.76 16.50 -8.67
C GLU A 855 -10.72 15.46 -8.23
N ALA A 856 -9.42 15.83 -8.20
CA ALA A 856 -8.36 14.94 -7.72
C ALA A 856 -7.55 15.61 -6.59
N VAL A 857 -7.42 14.91 -5.46
CA VAL A 857 -6.75 15.36 -4.23
C VAL A 857 -5.80 14.29 -3.70
N HIS A 858 -4.73 14.70 -3.01
CA HIS A 858 -3.82 13.75 -2.36
C HIS A 858 -4.20 13.53 -0.88
N PHE A 859 -3.86 12.37 -0.31
CA PHE A 859 -4.29 12.01 1.05
C PHE A 859 -4.03 13.11 2.12
N ASN A 860 -2.83 13.72 2.11
CA ASN A 860 -2.45 14.85 2.98
C ASN A 860 -3.25 16.16 2.79
N ALA A 861 -4.26 16.20 1.90
CA ALA A 861 -5.13 17.36 1.64
C ALA A 861 -6.64 17.08 1.91
N LEU A 862 -6.98 15.96 2.55
CA LEU A 862 -8.38 15.55 2.77
C LEU A 862 -9.09 16.24 3.94
N SER A 863 -8.35 16.74 4.93
CA SER A 863 -8.94 17.33 6.15
C SER A 863 -9.66 18.64 5.85
N GLY A 864 -10.84 18.84 6.44
CA GLY A 864 -11.55 20.15 6.47
C GLY A 864 -12.48 20.46 5.31
N LEU A 865 -12.81 19.48 4.47
CA LEU A 865 -13.58 19.71 3.25
C LEU A 865 -14.82 18.82 3.21
N ASP A 866 -15.96 19.38 3.60
CA ASP A 866 -17.26 18.68 3.57
C ASP A 866 -17.95 18.73 2.19
N ARG A 867 -17.37 19.49 1.23
CA ARG A 867 -17.92 19.71 -0.13
C ARG A 867 -18.16 18.42 -0.94
N TRP A 868 -17.61 17.30 -0.51
CA TRP A 868 -17.71 16.00 -1.19
C TRP A 868 -18.88 15.12 -0.73
N GLY A 869 -19.69 15.56 0.24
CA GLY A 869 -20.91 14.83 0.65
C GLY A 869 -21.92 14.60 -0.49
N GLY A 870 -21.89 15.42 -1.56
CA GLY A 870 -22.80 15.34 -2.70
C GLY A 870 -22.38 14.42 -3.86
N ILE A 871 -21.12 13.96 -3.92
CA ILE A 871 -20.57 13.25 -5.10
C ILE A 871 -21.28 11.92 -5.37
N GLY A 872 -21.33 11.51 -6.65
CA GLY A 872 -21.86 10.20 -7.03
C GLY A 872 -20.87 9.06 -6.79
N GLY A 873 -19.58 9.29 -7.08
CA GLY A 873 -18.56 8.26 -6.98
C GLY A 873 -17.22 8.74 -6.46
N MET A 874 -16.37 7.79 -6.09
CA MET A 874 -15.03 8.04 -5.57
C MET A 874 -14.05 6.95 -6.01
N VAL A 875 -12.81 7.31 -6.31
CA VAL A 875 -11.73 6.38 -6.68
C VAL A 875 -10.54 6.62 -5.76
N VAL A 876 -10.14 5.60 -5.00
CA VAL A 876 -9.00 5.67 -4.07
C VAL A 876 -7.83 4.88 -4.68
N LEU A 877 -6.70 5.55 -4.88
CA LEU A 877 -5.55 5.08 -5.65
C LEU A 877 -4.38 4.71 -4.75
N GLY A 878 -4.15 3.40 -4.59
CA GLY A 878 -3.06 2.88 -3.78
C GLY A 878 -3.28 3.13 -2.29
N ARG A 879 -2.18 3.07 -1.52
CA ARG A 879 -2.14 3.32 -0.07
C ARG A 879 -0.76 3.85 0.32
N THR A 880 -0.67 4.57 1.43
CA THR A 880 0.64 5.05 1.94
C THR A 880 1.28 3.96 2.79
N LEU A 881 2.16 3.17 2.18
CA LEU A 881 2.92 2.12 2.86
C LEU A 881 4.38 2.56 3.06
N PRO A 882 4.78 2.98 4.29
CA PRO A 882 6.18 3.22 4.63
C PRO A 882 7.01 1.92 4.61
N ALA A 883 8.35 2.04 4.69
CA ALA A 883 9.21 0.87 4.89
C ALA A 883 9.30 0.50 6.39
N PRO A 884 9.61 -0.78 6.75
CA PRO A 884 9.72 -1.21 8.15
C PRO A 884 10.57 -0.28 9.00
N ARG A 885 11.79 0.07 8.54
CA ARG A 885 12.67 0.99 9.29
C ARG A 885 12.08 2.36 9.57
N THR A 886 11.22 2.90 8.69
CA THR A 886 10.53 4.17 8.94
C THR A 886 9.51 4.04 10.07
N VAL A 887 8.79 2.91 10.12
CA VAL A 887 7.82 2.58 11.17
C VAL A 887 8.53 2.26 12.49
N GLU A 888 9.59 1.47 12.47
CA GLU A 888 10.44 1.17 13.62
C GLU A 888 10.94 2.46 14.30
N LEU A 889 11.44 3.43 13.54
CA LEU A 889 11.96 4.69 14.09
C LEU A 889 10.86 5.54 14.76
N ILE A 890 9.60 5.42 14.32
CA ILE A 890 8.43 6.03 14.97
C ILE A 890 8.07 5.26 16.25
N ALA A 891 8.06 3.92 16.21
CA ALA A 891 7.82 3.08 17.39
C ALA A 891 8.91 3.28 18.48
N ILE A 892 10.17 3.45 18.07
CA ILE A 892 11.29 3.84 18.94
C ILE A 892 11.02 5.21 19.58
N ALA A 893 10.58 6.21 18.80
CA ALA A 893 10.27 7.53 19.34
C ALA A 893 9.09 7.46 20.34
N LEU A 894 8.06 6.65 20.08
CA LEU A 894 6.93 6.44 20.99
C LEU A 894 7.36 5.72 22.28
N THR A 895 8.11 4.63 22.20
CA THR A 895 8.31 3.69 23.32
C THR A 895 9.65 3.81 24.04
N GLY A 896 10.65 4.44 23.42
CA GLY A 896 12.04 4.40 23.87
C GLY A 896 12.74 3.04 23.65
N ARG A 897 12.04 2.04 23.09
CA ARG A 897 12.47 0.63 22.97
C ARG A 897 12.81 0.24 21.54
N VAL A 898 13.63 -0.80 21.39
CA VAL A 898 13.83 -1.47 20.09
C VAL A 898 12.57 -2.31 19.82
N PRO A 899 11.88 -2.14 18.67
CA PRO A 899 10.73 -2.95 18.31
C PRO A 899 11.11 -4.42 18.12
N ALA A 900 10.16 -5.34 18.34
CA ALA A 900 10.35 -6.73 17.96
C ALA A 900 10.62 -6.85 16.44
N PRO A 901 11.70 -7.55 16.02
CA PRO A 901 12.05 -7.67 14.61
C PRO A 901 11.06 -8.55 13.84
N ASN A 902 10.93 -8.29 12.54
CA ASN A 902 10.21 -9.19 11.64
C ASN A 902 10.93 -10.56 11.49
N PRO A 903 10.20 -11.63 11.15
CA PRO A 903 10.77 -12.94 10.83
C PRO A 903 11.84 -12.88 9.72
N GLU A 904 12.89 -13.71 9.82
CA GLU A 904 14.02 -13.68 8.88
C GLU A 904 13.63 -13.99 7.42
N ASP A 905 12.57 -14.78 7.21
CA ASP A 905 12.03 -15.13 5.89
C ASP A 905 11.31 -13.96 5.20
N ALA A 906 10.89 -12.93 5.94
CA ALA A 906 10.42 -11.65 5.38
C ALA A 906 11.57 -10.76 4.86
N GLY A 907 12.82 -11.07 5.22
CA GLY A 907 14.01 -10.33 4.81
C GLY A 907 14.02 -8.88 5.31
N TRP A 908 14.03 -7.91 4.38
CA TRP A 908 14.05 -6.48 4.71
C TRP A 908 12.66 -5.81 4.70
N TRP A 909 11.60 -6.58 4.41
CA TRP A 909 10.23 -6.07 4.28
C TRP A 909 9.34 -6.54 5.44
N TYR A 910 8.04 -6.30 5.32
CA TYR A 910 7.02 -6.88 6.20
C TYR A 910 6.76 -8.35 5.84
N PRO A 911 6.53 -9.24 6.82
CA PRO A 911 5.89 -10.52 6.55
C PRO A 911 4.51 -10.31 5.92
N MET A 912 4.12 -11.24 5.05
CA MET A 912 2.81 -11.25 4.39
C MET A 912 1.88 -12.21 5.13
N VAL A 913 0.80 -11.69 5.71
CA VAL A 913 -0.16 -12.47 6.50
C VAL A 913 -1.52 -12.47 5.81
N GLU A 914 -2.21 -13.62 5.80
CA GLU A 914 -3.60 -13.66 5.30
C GLU A 914 -4.52 -12.88 6.24
N ARG A 915 -5.25 -11.93 5.66
CA ARG A 915 -6.45 -11.32 6.25
C ARG A 915 -7.63 -11.60 5.32
N ARG A 916 -8.85 -11.34 5.79
CA ARG A 916 -10.09 -11.70 5.06
C ARG A 916 -10.99 -10.49 4.84
N VAL A 917 -11.13 -10.12 3.57
CA VAL A 917 -12.05 -9.08 3.08
C VAL A 917 -13.49 -9.51 3.38
N ARG A 918 -14.29 -8.60 3.96
CA ARG A 918 -15.73 -8.80 4.17
C ARG A 918 -16.47 -8.52 2.86
N LEU A 919 -17.06 -9.53 2.25
CA LEU A 919 -17.90 -9.36 1.06
C LEU A 919 -19.37 -9.15 1.45
N VAL A 920 -20.23 -8.77 0.51
CA VAL A 920 -21.68 -8.71 0.72
C VAL A 920 -22.27 -10.12 0.93
N GLY A 921 -23.12 -10.26 1.96
CA GLY A 921 -23.61 -11.54 2.49
C GLY A 921 -22.63 -12.15 3.51
N ASP A 922 -22.86 -13.39 3.93
CA ASP A 922 -21.99 -14.12 4.87
C ASP A 922 -20.71 -14.66 4.19
N ARG A 923 -20.05 -13.82 3.36
CA ARG A 923 -18.93 -14.20 2.50
C ARG A 923 -17.65 -13.47 2.90
N SER A 924 -16.52 -14.18 2.87
CA SER A 924 -15.19 -13.60 3.09
C SER A 924 -14.17 -14.12 2.09
N ALA A 925 -13.32 -13.24 1.57
CA ALA A 925 -12.25 -13.58 0.61
C ALA A 925 -10.86 -13.38 1.23
N PRO A 926 -9.91 -14.31 1.04
CA PRO A 926 -8.54 -14.16 1.53
C PRO A 926 -7.78 -13.09 0.75
N LEU A 927 -6.94 -12.33 1.45
CA LEU A 927 -6.00 -11.37 0.86
C LEU A 927 -4.74 -11.32 1.73
N ALA A 928 -3.57 -11.55 1.12
CA ALA A 928 -2.30 -11.39 1.81
C ALA A 928 -1.94 -9.90 1.92
N MET A 929 -1.55 -9.45 3.11
CA MET A 929 -1.15 -8.06 3.36
C MET A 929 0.02 -7.97 4.35
N GLU A 930 0.70 -6.84 4.31
CA GLU A 930 1.85 -6.52 5.15
C GLU A 930 1.43 -6.30 6.62
N GLU A 931 2.12 -6.96 7.53
CA GLU A 931 2.00 -6.79 8.98
C GLU A 931 3.39 -6.64 9.61
N HIS A 932 3.51 -5.91 10.71
CA HIS A 932 4.76 -5.85 11.48
C HIS A 932 4.69 -6.72 12.74
N ALA A 933 5.77 -7.43 13.10
CA ALA A 933 5.76 -8.34 14.25
C ALA A 933 5.57 -7.62 15.61
N ASP A 934 6.19 -6.45 15.79
CA ASP A 934 5.95 -5.57 16.93
C ASP A 934 4.56 -4.87 16.87
N PRO A 935 3.70 -4.98 17.90
CA PRO A 935 2.35 -4.40 17.89
C PRO A 935 2.30 -2.86 17.83
N ILE A 936 3.29 -2.14 18.36
CA ILE A 936 3.30 -0.67 18.32
C ILE A 936 3.69 -0.21 16.92
N ALA A 937 4.71 -0.84 16.32
CA ALA A 937 5.07 -0.63 14.93
C ALA A 937 3.92 -1.02 13.98
N GLU A 938 3.20 -2.12 14.23
CA GLU A 938 2.02 -2.50 13.46
C GLU A 938 0.91 -1.45 13.58
N ALA A 939 0.61 -0.96 14.78
CA ALA A 939 -0.37 0.10 14.97
C ALA A 939 0.04 1.41 14.26
N VAL A 940 1.33 1.75 14.22
CA VAL A 940 1.88 2.88 13.43
C VAL A 940 1.71 2.64 11.93
N ARG A 941 2.11 1.46 11.42
CA ARG A 941 1.98 1.07 10.00
C ARG A 941 0.53 1.15 9.55
N TRP A 942 -0.37 0.52 10.30
CA TRP A 942 -1.81 0.52 10.07
C TRP A 942 -2.40 1.93 10.09
N SER A 943 -1.99 2.79 11.04
CA SER A 943 -2.52 4.16 11.15
C SER A 943 -2.08 5.05 9.97
N ILE A 944 -0.88 4.85 9.43
CA ILE A 944 -0.37 5.56 8.25
C ILE A 944 -1.01 5.01 6.95
N CYS A 945 -1.40 3.74 6.94
CA CYS A 945 -1.86 3.02 5.76
C CYS A 945 -3.40 2.84 5.75
N GLU A 946 -3.93 1.82 6.43
CA GLU A 946 -5.36 1.56 6.56
C GLU A 946 -6.15 2.74 7.16
N GLY A 947 -5.59 3.41 8.17
CA GLY A 947 -6.22 4.57 8.80
C GLY A 947 -6.42 5.74 7.83
N GLU A 948 -5.41 6.05 7.02
CA GLU A 948 -5.48 7.08 5.97
C GLU A 948 -6.55 6.74 4.91
N LEU A 949 -6.70 5.45 4.56
CA LEU A 949 -7.75 4.98 3.64
C LEU A 949 -9.16 5.09 4.23
N ILE A 950 -9.35 4.75 5.50
CA ILE A 950 -10.64 4.89 6.21
C ILE A 950 -11.04 6.37 6.26
N GLN A 951 -10.10 7.24 6.62
CA GLN A 951 -10.27 8.70 6.65
C GLN A 951 -10.52 9.31 5.27
N ALA A 952 -10.00 8.70 4.20
CA ALA A 952 -10.30 9.06 2.81
C ALA A 952 -11.71 8.63 2.38
N MET A 953 -12.08 7.35 2.59
CA MET A 953 -13.42 6.84 2.26
C MET A 953 -14.51 7.61 3.03
N GLY A 954 -14.22 8.01 4.27
CA GLY A 954 -15.10 8.85 5.09
C GLY A 954 -15.46 10.21 4.49
N ARG A 955 -14.68 10.76 3.54
CA ARG A 955 -14.99 12.03 2.85
C ARG A 955 -16.20 11.92 1.92
N GLY A 956 -16.54 10.72 1.45
CA GLY A 956 -17.79 10.47 0.73
C GLY A 956 -19.05 10.55 1.60
N ARG A 957 -18.92 10.61 2.94
CA ARG A 957 -20.03 10.64 3.92
C ARG A 957 -20.99 9.45 3.78
N GLY A 958 -20.44 8.24 3.68
CA GLY A 958 -21.19 7.00 3.41
C GLY A 958 -22.39 6.73 4.33
N VAL A 959 -22.23 6.98 5.63
CA VAL A 959 -23.29 6.86 6.66
C VAL A 959 -24.51 7.76 6.39
N ASN A 960 -24.33 8.86 5.66
CA ASN A 960 -25.37 9.87 5.39
C ASN A 960 -25.98 9.76 3.98
N ARG A 961 -25.69 8.67 3.23
CA ARG A 961 -26.26 8.43 1.90
C ARG A 961 -27.63 7.77 1.98
N THR A 962 -28.49 8.06 1.01
CA THR A 962 -29.85 7.49 0.88
C THR A 962 -29.99 6.80 -0.47
N ALA A 963 -31.12 6.11 -0.70
CA ALA A 963 -31.44 5.53 -2.01
C ALA A 963 -31.48 6.57 -3.15
N ALA A 964 -31.67 7.86 -2.85
CA ALA A 964 -31.60 8.95 -3.82
C ALA A 964 -30.19 9.55 -3.98
N THR A 965 -29.25 9.22 -3.08
CA THR A 965 -27.86 9.71 -3.11
C THR A 965 -26.78 8.61 -2.98
N PRO A 966 -26.92 7.42 -3.60
CA PRO A 966 -26.02 6.29 -3.40
C PRO A 966 -24.58 6.57 -3.87
N LEU A 967 -23.60 6.23 -3.05
CA LEU A 967 -22.17 6.44 -3.33
C LEU A 967 -21.53 5.15 -3.87
N GLU A 968 -20.83 5.23 -4.99
CA GLU A 968 -19.94 4.15 -5.43
C GLU A 968 -18.47 4.46 -5.13
N ILE A 969 -17.72 3.48 -4.63
CA ILE A 969 -16.30 3.63 -4.29
C ILE A 969 -15.49 2.54 -4.99
N ASP A 970 -14.52 2.94 -5.82
CA ASP A 970 -13.51 2.05 -6.37
C ASP A 970 -12.22 2.14 -5.52
N LEU A 971 -11.89 1.09 -4.78
CA LEU A 971 -10.70 0.99 -3.94
C LEU A 971 -9.59 0.24 -4.69
N LEU A 972 -8.71 0.97 -5.39
CA LEU A 972 -7.63 0.41 -6.20
C LEU A 972 -6.37 0.19 -5.34
N THR A 973 -6.44 -0.79 -4.45
CA THR A 973 -5.32 -1.28 -3.64
C THR A 973 -5.62 -2.64 -2.99
N ASP A 974 -4.59 -3.49 -2.88
CA ASP A 974 -4.59 -4.72 -2.11
C ASP A 974 -4.44 -4.40 -0.61
N VAL A 975 -5.51 -4.49 0.17
CA VAL A 975 -5.58 -4.16 1.62
C VAL A 975 -6.89 -4.68 2.23
N VAL A 976 -6.95 -4.99 3.52
CA VAL A 976 -8.22 -5.32 4.20
C VAL A 976 -8.64 -4.16 5.12
N LEU A 977 -9.86 -3.65 4.94
CA LEU A 977 -10.44 -2.53 5.68
C LEU A 977 -11.75 -2.93 6.37
N PRO A 978 -12.23 -2.19 7.39
CA PRO A 978 -13.48 -2.46 8.10
C PRO A 978 -14.77 -2.21 7.31
N VAL A 979 -14.70 -2.14 5.97
CA VAL A 979 -15.82 -1.91 5.05
C VAL A 979 -16.37 -3.22 4.49
N THR A 980 -17.59 -3.19 3.96
CA THR A 980 -18.15 -4.32 3.20
C THR A 980 -17.90 -4.08 1.71
N VAL A 981 -17.44 -5.11 0.99
CA VAL A 981 -17.09 -5.05 -0.43
C VAL A 981 -18.13 -5.80 -1.26
N ASP A 982 -18.75 -5.10 -2.21
CA ASP A 982 -19.75 -5.65 -3.14
C ASP A 982 -19.09 -6.55 -4.20
N ALA A 983 -17.93 -6.11 -4.70
CA ALA A 983 -17.17 -6.81 -5.73
C ALA A 983 -15.66 -6.67 -5.48
N LEU A 984 -14.96 -7.81 -5.46
CA LEU A 984 -13.50 -7.91 -5.40
C LEU A 984 -13.02 -8.42 -6.75
N VAL A 985 -12.29 -7.60 -7.52
CA VAL A 985 -11.99 -7.84 -8.95
C VAL A 985 -10.53 -7.51 -9.24
N PRO A 986 -9.75 -8.34 -9.96
CA PRO A 986 -8.38 -7.98 -10.31
C PRO A 986 -8.35 -6.91 -11.41
N TRP A 987 -7.33 -6.03 -11.38
CA TRP A 987 -7.17 -4.96 -12.38
C TRP A 987 -7.05 -5.49 -13.82
N SER A 988 -6.60 -6.74 -14.03
CA SER A 988 -6.60 -7.39 -15.35
C SER A 988 -7.96 -7.36 -16.02
N ASP A 989 -9.03 -7.44 -15.23
CA ASP A 989 -10.40 -7.68 -15.70
C ASP A 989 -11.20 -6.36 -15.77
N LEU A 990 -10.66 -5.27 -15.21
CA LEU A 990 -11.19 -3.90 -15.35
C LEU A 990 -10.37 -3.04 -16.30
N ARG A 991 -9.17 -3.48 -16.69
CA ARG A 991 -8.26 -2.76 -17.58
C ARG A 991 -8.93 -2.49 -18.93
N PRO A 992 -9.06 -1.21 -19.35
CA PRO A 992 -9.66 -0.87 -20.65
C PRO A 992 -8.93 -1.54 -21.82
N THR A 993 -9.70 -2.16 -22.71
CA THR A 993 -9.22 -2.65 -24.00
C THR A 993 -8.91 -1.48 -24.94
N ARG A 994 -8.23 -1.75 -26.07
CA ARG A 994 -8.01 -0.71 -27.10
C ARG A 994 -9.33 -0.24 -27.73
N ARG A 995 -10.36 -1.10 -27.80
CA ARG A 995 -11.70 -0.71 -28.28
C ARG A 995 -12.39 0.23 -27.29
N ASP A 996 -12.17 0.05 -26.00
CA ASP A 996 -12.71 0.90 -24.94
C ASP A 996 -12.05 2.28 -24.97
N LEU A 997 -10.72 2.33 -25.18
CA LEU A 997 -9.98 3.57 -25.40
C LEU A 997 -10.47 4.34 -26.64
N MET A 998 -10.81 3.64 -27.72
CA MET A 998 -11.45 4.22 -28.91
C MET A 998 -12.85 4.76 -28.57
N ALA A 999 -13.72 3.95 -27.94
CA ALA A 999 -15.07 4.33 -27.54
C ALA A 999 -15.09 5.57 -26.62
N LEU A 1000 -14.10 5.67 -25.72
CA LEU A 1000 -13.90 6.84 -24.86
C LEU A 1000 -13.53 8.12 -25.61
N THR A 1001 -13.25 8.09 -26.93
CA THR A 1001 -13.16 9.30 -27.77
C THR A 1001 -14.52 9.80 -28.30
N GLY A 1002 -15.58 8.98 -28.22
CA GLY A 1002 -16.93 9.32 -28.69
C GLY A 1002 -17.32 8.64 -30.01
N ILE A 1003 -16.49 7.73 -30.53
CA ILE A 1003 -16.79 6.93 -31.73
C ILE A 1003 -16.33 5.48 -31.53
N VAL A 1004 -17.07 4.53 -32.11
CA VAL A 1004 -16.68 3.12 -32.26
C VAL A 1004 -16.67 2.78 -33.75
N LEU A 1005 -15.50 2.37 -34.26
CA LEU A 1005 -15.29 1.92 -35.64
C LEU A 1005 -15.25 0.40 -35.69
N GLU A 1006 -15.96 -0.23 -36.63
CA GLU A 1006 -15.93 -1.70 -36.79
C GLU A 1006 -14.85 -2.17 -37.76
N ASN A 1007 -14.42 -1.32 -38.70
CA ASN A 1007 -13.47 -1.68 -39.74
C ASN A 1007 -12.01 -1.54 -39.29
N ALA A 1008 -11.25 -2.63 -39.34
CA ALA A 1008 -9.83 -2.67 -38.94
C ALA A 1008 -8.89 -1.72 -39.72
N ALA A 1009 -9.27 -1.26 -40.93
CA ALA A 1009 -8.51 -0.23 -41.63
C ALA A 1009 -8.81 1.17 -41.07
N ASP A 1010 -10.08 1.48 -40.79
CA ASP A 1010 -10.48 2.77 -40.21
C ASP A 1010 -9.95 2.90 -38.77
N MET A 1011 -9.97 1.82 -37.99
CA MET A 1011 -9.36 1.77 -36.66
C MET A 1011 -7.87 2.16 -36.69
N ALA A 1012 -7.11 1.67 -37.67
CA ALA A 1012 -5.67 1.96 -37.78
C ALA A 1012 -5.38 3.36 -38.35
N ALA A 1013 -6.26 3.90 -39.20
CA ALA A 1013 -6.14 5.25 -39.75
C ALA A 1013 -6.55 6.33 -38.74
N CYS A 1014 -7.65 6.12 -38.00
CA CYS A 1014 -8.16 7.07 -37.02
C CYS A 1014 -7.43 7.02 -35.67
N PHE A 1015 -6.86 5.87 -35.30
CA PHE A 1015 -6.21 5.62 -34.01
C PHE A 1015 -4.86 4.86 -34.15
N PRO A 1016 -3.89 5.39 -34.91
CA PRO A 1016 -2.59 4.74 -35.13
C PRO A 1016 -1.79 4.50 -33.84
N GLU A 1017 -2.03 5.29 -32.78
CA GLU A 1017 -1.45 5.12 -31.44
C GLU A 1017 -2.04 3.95 -30.64
N LEU A 1018 -3.19 3.42 -31.07
CA LEU A 1018 -3.80 2.18 -30.56
C LEU A 1018 -3.48 1.01 -31.49
N TRP A 1019 -3.58 1.17 -32.81
CA TRP A 1019 -3.27 0.14 -33.80
C TRP A 1019 -2.43 0.70 -34.96
N PRO A 1020 -1.08 0.59 -34.90
CA PRO A 1020 -0.19 1.14 -35.93
C PRO A 1020 -0.36 0.56 -37.35
N THR A 1021 -1.09 -0.55 -37.51
CA THR A 1021 -1.39 -1.16 -38.80
C THR A 1021 -2.77 -1.83 -38.80
N ARG A 1022 -3.37 -1.98 -39.98
CA ARG A 1022 -4.61 -2.74 -40.20
C ARG A 1022 -4.53 -4.17 -39.64
N GLU A 1023 -3.41 -4.86 -39.84
CA GLU A 1023 -3.23 -6.22 -39.34
C GLU A 1023 -3.06 -6.26 -37.82
N ALA A 1024 -2.56 -5.19 -37.18
CA ALA A 1024 -2.61 -5.06 -35.72
C ALA A 1024 -4.05 -4.95 -35.22
N ALA A 1025 -4.89 -4.12 -35.84
CA ALA A 1025 -6.31 -3.99 -35.48
C ALA A 1025 -7.10 -5.30 -35.72
N LYS A 1026 -6.86 -5.96 -36.87
CA LYS A 1026 -7.48 -7.25 -37.21
C LYS A 1026 -7.10 -8.37 -36.24
N LYS A 1027 -5.80 -8.52 -35.90
CA LYS A 1027 -5.34 -9.50 -34.90
C LYS A 1027 -5.86 -9.20 -33.50
N ASP A 1028 -6.06 -7.93 -33.16
CA ASP A 1028 -6.66 -7.54 -31.88
C ASP A 1028 -8.15 -7.93 -31.81
N GLY A 1029 -8.89 -7.72 -32.91
CA GLY A 1029 -10.29 -8.17 -33.05
C GLY A 1029 -10.49 -9.69 -33.13
N GLN A 1030 -9.43 -10.47 -33.39
CA GLN A 1030 -9.46 -11.94 -33.37
C GLN A 1030 -9.19 -12.54 -31.97
N ARG A 1031 -8.77 -11.73 -30.99
CA ARG A 1031 -8.56 -12.19 -29.61
C ARG A 1031 -9.90 -12.26 -28.89
N LYS A 1032 -10.27 -13.44 -28.38
CA LYS A 1032 -11.30 -13.58 -27.33
C LYS A 1032 -10.74 -12.97 -26.02
N GLY A 1033 -10.88 -11.66 -25.87
CA GLY A 1033 -10.59 -10.97 -24.60
C GLY A 1033 -11.69 -11.24 -23.58
N THR A 1034 -11.33 -11.34 -22.30
CA THR A 1034 -12.26 -11.63 -21.19
C THR A 1034 -13.02 -10.41 -20.66
N ASN A 1035 -12.74 -9.20 -21.19
CA ASN A 1035 -13.31 -7.97 -20.66
C ASN A 1035 -14.43 -7.42 -21.55
N ASP A 1036 -15.67 -7.76 -21.19
CA ASP A 1036 -16.90 -7.27 -21.82
C ASP A 1036 -17.49 -6.04 -21.10
N TYR A 1037 -16.83 -5.44 -20.10
CA TYR A 1037 -17.43 -4.42 -19.23
C TYR A 1037 -17.88 -3.15 -19.98
N TYR A 1038 -17.21 -2.80 -21.08
CA TYR A 1038 -17.62 -1.71 -21.96
C TYR A 1038 -18.61 -2.14 -23.04
N ARG A 1039 -18.73 -3.45 -23.35
CA ARG A 1039 -19.60 -3.97 -24.42
C ARG A 1039 -21.05 -3.58 -24.18
N ASP A 1040 -21.58 -3.88 -23.01
CA ASP A 1040 -23.02 -3.75 -22.78
C ASP A 1040 -23.45 -2.27 -22.66
N LEU A 1041 -22.52 -1.38 -22.27
CA LEU A 1041 -22.73 0.07 -22.20
C LEU A 1041 -22.57 0.78 -23.56
N TYR A 1042 -21.62 0.38 -24.40
CA TYR A 1042 -21.30 1.08 -25.66
C TYR A 1042 -21.87 0.39 -26.91
N ASN A 1043 -22.11 -0.93 -26.90
CA ASN A 1043 -22.70 -1.65 -28.04
C ASN A 1043 -24.24 -1.60 -28.06
N SER A 1044 -24.88 -1.01 -27.04
CA SER A 1044 -26.32 -0.71 -26.99
C SER A 1044 -26.60 0.75 -27.40
N ARG A 1045 -26.25 1.73 -26.56
CA ARG A 1045 -26.20 3.18 -26.86
C ARG A 1045 -25.12 3.83 -25.98
N MET A 1046 -24.06 4.41 -26.57
CA MET A 1046 -22.93 5.02 -25.85
C MET A 1046 -23.34 6.23 -24.98
N SER A 1047 -24.43 6.88 -25.37
CA SER A 1047 -25.09 8.03 -24.74
C SER A 1047 -26.53 8.12 -25.27
N PRO A 1048 -27.43 8.91 -24.65
CA PRO A 1048 -28.74 9.22 -25.24
C PRO A 1048 -28.62 9.89 -26.63
N SER A 1049 -27.52 10.60 -26.88
CA SER A 1049 -27.19 11.28 -28.15
C SER A 1049 -26.41 10.40 -29.14
N SER A 1050 -26.44 9.08 -28.97
CA SER A 1050 -25.78 8.15 -29.89
C SER A 1050 -26.54 8.01 -31.20
N ALA A 1051 -25.80 7.95 -32.31
CA ALA A 1051 -26.30 7.55 -33.62
C ALA A 1051 -25.40 6.46 -34.21
N GLU A 1052 -25.95 5.66 -35.11
CA GLU A 1052 -25.17 4.81 -36.01
C GLU A 1052 -24.93 5.60 -37.29
N VAL A 1053 -23.72 5.55 -37.85
CA VAL A 1053 -23.37 6.26 -39.08
C VAL A 1053 -22.80 5.27 -40.09
N THR A 1054 -23.19 5.45 -41.35
CA THR A 1054 -22.69 4.65 -42.48
C THR A 1054 -21.81 5.52 -43.34
N HIS A 1055 -20.54 5.15 -43.51
CA HIS A 1055 -19.56 5.92 -44.28
C HIS A 1055 -18.85 5.06 -45.33
N ARG A 1056 -18.36 5.70 -46.40
CA ARG A 1056 -17.56 5.04 -47.44
C ARG A 1056 -16.44 5.98 -47.89
N PRO A 1057 -15.16 5.73 -47.54
CA PRO A 1057 -14.07 6.54 -48.05
C PRO A 1057 -13.94 6.41 -49.57
N GLU A 1058 -13.49 7.47 -50.23
CA GLU A 1058 -13.29 7.52 -51.67
C GLU A 1058 -12.13 6.61 -52.12
N GLY A 1059 -12.33 5.90 -53.24
CA GLY A 1059 -11.33 5.00 -53.83
C GLY A 1059 -11.91 3.68 -54.35
N PRO A 1060 -11.22 3.03 -55.33
CA PRO A 1060 -11.67 1.75 -55.88
C PRO A 1060 -11.64 0.63 -54.84
N GLY A 1061 -12.70 -0.20 -54.80
CA GLY A 1061 -12.83 -1.34 -53.89
C GLY A 1061 -13.35 -1.01 -52.48
N HIS A 1062 -13.57 0.26 -52.14
CA HIS A 1062 -14.10 0.65 -50.83
C HIS A 1062 -15.61 0.38 -50.72
N ARG A 1063 -15.96 -0.66 -49.95
CA ARG A 1063 -17.35 -0.91 -49.49
C ARG A 1063 -17.75 0.09 -48.40
N ALA A 1064 -19.06 0.28 -48.23
CA ALA A 1064 -19.64 1.00 -47.10
C ALA A 1064 -19.27 0.32 -45.76
N ARG A 1065 -19.20 1.12 -44.69
CA ARG A 1065 -18.70 0.75 -43.36
C ARG A 1065 -19.58 1.39 -42.30
N THR A 1066 -19.69 0.75 -41.16
CA THR A 1066 -20.45 1.16 -39.99
C THR A 1066 -19.55 1.74 -38.91
N ALA A 1067 -20.05 2.77 -38.25
CA ALA A 1067 -19.51 3.30 -37.01
C ALA A 1067 -20.64 3.79 -36.10
N ARG A 1068 -20.38 3.95 -34.81
CA ARG A 1068 -21.33 4.55 -33.85
C ARG A 1068 -20.71 5.78 -33.24
N VAL A 1069 -21.46 6.88 -33.16
CA VAL A 1069 -20.96 8.19 -32.73
C VAL A 1069 -21.85 8.79 -31.64
N ASP A 1070 -21.23 9.35 -30.61
CA ASP A 1070 -21.86 10.17 -29.58
C ASP A 1070 -21.86 11.63 -30.04
N LEU A 1071 -23.00 12.09 -30.54
CA LEU A 1071 -23.14 13.43 -31.14
C LEU A 1071 -22.95 14.57 -30.13
N SER A 1072 -22.96 14.28 -28.82
CA SER A 1072 -22.60 15.26 -27.78
C SER A 1072 -21.10 15.55 -27.71
N ARG A 1073 -20.25 14.70 -28.31
CA ARG A 1073 -18.79 14.77 -28.26
C ARG A 1073 -18.15 14.90 -29.64
N ILE A 1074 -18.82 14.40 -30.67
CA ILE A 1074 -18.49 14.61 -32.08
C ILE A 1074 -19.76 15.14 -32.76
N PRO A 1075 -20.04 16.45 -32.70
CA PRO A 1075 -21.27 17.04 -33.26
C PRO A 1075 -21.33 16.95 -34.79
N ASP A 1076 -20.16 16.94 -35.44
CA ASP A 1076 -19.99 16.74 -36.87
C ASP A 1076 -19.19 15.43 -37.13
N PRO A 1077 -19.87 14.28 -37.23
CA PRO A 1077 -19.22 13.01 -37.55
C PRO A 1077 -18.65 12.94 -38.96
N GLU A 1078 -19.23 13.67 -39.93
CA GLU A 1078 -18.81 13.64 -41.33
C GLU A 1078 -17.44 14.32 -41.50
N ALA A 1079 -17.27 15.51 -40.95
CA ALA A 1079 -15.99 16.19 -40.90
C ALA A 1079 -14.98 15.43 -40.01
N TRP A 1080 -15.42 14.83 -38.89
CA TRP A 1080 -14.50 14.05 -38.03
C TRP A 1080 -13.87 12.86 -38.76
N LEU A 1081 -14.66 12.13 -39.56
CA LEU A 1081 -14.22 11.01 -40.37
C LEU A 1081 -13.42 11.49 -41.59
N THR A 1082 -13.91 12.50 -42.31
CA THR A 1082 -13.24 13.05 -43.50
C THR A 1082 -11.82 13.54 -43.19
N ASN A 1083 -11.62 14.21 -42.05
CA ASN A 1083 -10.31 14.67 -41.58
C ASN A 1083 -9.31 13.55 -41.21
N ARG A 1084 -9.74 12.28 -41.17
CA ARG A 1084 -8.89 11.12 -40.79
C ARG A 1084 -8.79 10.04 -41.86
N LEU A 1085 -9.86 9.85 -42.64
CA LEU A 1085 -9.95 8.83 -43.68
C LEU A 1085 -9.76 9.39 -45.10
N GLY A 1086 -9.70 10.72 -45.24
CA GLY A 1086 -9.81 11.40 -46.53
C GLY A 1086 -11.27 11.57 -46.97
N PRO A 1087 -11.52 12.07 -48.20
CA PRO A 1087 -12.86 12.31 -48.73
C PRO A 1087 -13.79 11.09 -48.59
N LEU A 1088 -15.04 11.34 -48.22
CA LEU A 1088 -16.09 10.34 -48.15
C LEU A 1088 -16.94 10.40 -49.43
N ALA A 1089 -17.09 9.26 -50.10
CA ALA A 1089 -17.91 9.12 -51.30
C ALA A 1089 -19.38 8.74 -50.99
N SER A 1090 -19.73 8.58 -49.71
CA SER A 1090 -21.10 8.60 -49.18
C SER A 1090 -21.05 8.61 -47.64
N PHE A 1091 -21.94 9.36 -47.00
CA PHE A 1091 -22.11 9.45 -45.55
C PHE A 1091 -23.60 9.59 -45.18
N GLU A 1092 -24.06 8.83 -44.19
CA GLU A 1092 -25.45 8.83 -43.70
C GLU A 1092 -25.51 8.65 -42.17
N ILE A 1093 -26.47 9.30 -41.50
CA ILE A 1093 -26.70 9.18 -40.05
C ILE A 1093 -28.06 8.50 -39.79
N CYS A 1094 -28.03 7.41 -39.02
CA CYS A 1094 -29.20 6.68 -38.54
C CYS A 1094 -29.37 6.89 -37.02
N HIS A 1095 -30.39 7.64 -36.62
CA HIS A 1095 -30.77 7.77 -35.21
C HIS A 1095 -31.52 6.53 -34.71
N PHE A 1096 -31.22 6.08 -33.49
CA PHE A 1096 -31.94 4.97 -32.88
C PHE A 1096 -33.38 5.38 -32.52
N ALA A 1097 -34.37 4.70 -33.10
CA ALA A 1097 -35.78 4.93 -32.77
C ALA A 1097 -36.07 4.69 -31.28
N GLY A 1098 -37.05 5.43 -30.73
CA GLY A 1098 -37.38 5.41 -29.30
C GLY A 1098 -36.67 6.51 -28.53
N ALA A 1099 -37.28 7.70 -28.54
CA ALA A 1099 -36.86 8.90 -27.81
C ALA A 1099 -38.06 9.84 -27.54
N ASP A 1100 -39.14 9.31 -26.92
CA ASP A 1100 -40.16 10.17 -26.30
C ASP A 1100 -39.56 10.78 -25.01
N ALA A 1101 -38.87 11.91 -25.20
CA ALA A 1101 -38.42 12.79 -24.14
C ALA A 1101 -38.88 14.21 -24.51
N SER A 1102 -39.57 14.87 -23.59
CA SER A 1102 -40.20 16.18 -23.84
C SER A 1102 -39.17 17.22 -24.28
N VAL A 1103 -39.30 17.70 -25.52
CA VAL A 1103 -38.47 18.78 -26.07
C VAL A 1103 -38.65 20.05 -25.22
N PRO A 1104 -37.57 20.62 -24.64
CA PRO A 1104 -37.64 21.92 -23.97
C PRO A 1104 -38.06 23.01 -24.95
N ASP A 1105 -38.69 24.08 -24.47
CA ASP A 1105 -39.12 25.21 -25.32
C ASP A 1105 -37.94 25.70 -26.19
N PRO A 1106 -38.07 25.74 -27.54
CA PRO A 1106 -37.04 26.26 -28.43
C PRO A 1106 -36.56 27.67 -28.06
N ALA A 1107 -37.40 28.50 -27.45
CA ALA A 1107 -37.02 29.83 -26.94
C ALA A 1107 -36.15 29.76 -25.68
N GLU A 1108 -36.27 28.72 -24.86
CA GLU A 1108 -35.41 28.47 -23.70
C GLU A 1108 -34.08 27.82 -24.13
N ALA A 1109 -34.12 26.86 -25.05
CA ALA A 1109 -32.92 26.28 -25.66
C ALA A 1109 -32.04 27.35 -26.30
N ALA A 1110 -32.62 28.22 -27.15
CA ALA A 1110 -31.89 29.34 -27.77
C ALA A 1110 -31.35 30.37 -26.74
N ARG A 1111 -32.05 30.57 -25.60
CA ARG A 1111 -31.55 31.41 -24.51
C ARG A 1111 -30.38 30.79 -23.77
N LEU A 1112 -30.41 29.48 -23.54
CA LEU A 1112 -29.33 28.74 -22.90
C LEU A 1112 -28.09 28.67 -23.79
N ASP A 1113 -28.27 28.47 -25.10
CA ASP A 1113 -27.15 28.40 -26.04
C ASP A 1113 -26.49 29.78 -26.25
N ALA A 1114 -27.30 30.86 -26.28
CA ALA A 1114 -26.80 32.23 -26.23
C ALA A 1114 -26.11 32.58 -24.90
N LEU A 1115 -26.54 31.98 -23.77
CA LEU A 1115 -25.88 32.14 -22.48
C LEU A 1115 -24.54 31.39 -22.42
N ALA A 1116 -24.52 30.12 -22.84
CA ALA A 1116 -23.32 29.29 -22.95
C ALA A 1116 -22.27 29.91 -23.88
N SER A 1117 -22.70 30.43 -25.03
CA SER A 1117 -21.84 31.19 -25.96
C SER A 1117 -21.20 32.41 -25.28
N ARG A 1118 -21.99 33.23 -24.57
CA ARG A 1118 -21.46 34.40 -23.83
C ARG A 1118 -20.53 34.00 -22.68
N MET A 1119 -20.86 32.94 -21.94
CA MET A 1119 -20.00 32.43 -20.86
C MET A 1119 -18.69 31.87 -21.39
N THR A 1120 -18.71 31.21 -22.55
CA THR A 1120 -17.52 30.70 -23.23
C THR A 1120 -16.62 31.84 -23.71
N ALA A 1121 -17.18 32.86 -24.37
CA ALA A 1121 -16.44 34.05 -24.78
C ALA A 1121 -15.84 34.82 -23.57
N SER A 1122 -16.62 34.98 -22.49
CA SER A 1122 -16.15 35.60 -21.24
C SER A 1122 -15.01 34.79 -20.60
N MET A 1123 -15.13 33.46 -20.53
CA MET A 1123 -14.10 32.60 -19.96
C MET A 1123 -12.83 32.55 -20.84
N GLN A 1124 -12.96 32.59 -22.17
CA GLN A 1124 -11.82 32.76 -23.08
C GLN A 1124 -11.13 34.13 -22.87
N ALA A 1125 -11.87 35.22 -22.68
CA ALA A 1125 -11.31 36.53 -22.37
C ALA A 1125 -10.55 36.54 -21.02
N VAL A 1126 -11.11 35.91 -19.98
CA VAL A 1126 -10.44 35.75 -18.66
C VAL A 1126 -9.18 34.88 -18.77
N LEU A 1127 -9.20 33.82 -19.58
CA LEU A 1127 -8.03 32.97 -19.82
C LEU A 1127 -6.94 33.72 -20.61
N ALA A 1128 -7.31 34.51 -21.62
CA ALA A 1128 -6.38 35.37 -22.36
C ALA A 1128 -5.76 36.45 -21.46
N ALA A 1129 -6.55 37.10 -20.60
CA ALA A 1129 -6.06 38.07 -19.62
C ALA A 1129 -5.09 37.44 -18.60
N ARG A 1130 -5.43 36.25 -18.07
CA ARG A 1130 -4.52 35.48 -17.20
C ARG A 1130 -3.25 35.04 -17.92
N ARG A 1131 -3.32 34.70 -19.21
CA ARG A 1131 -2.16 34.34 -20.01
C ARG A 1131 -1.21 35.53 -20.17
N ALA A 1132 -1.73 36.68 -20.59
CA ALA A 1132 -0.95 37.92 -20.68
C ALA A 1132 -0.32 38.33 -19.33
N ALA A 1133 -1.04 38.16 -18.22
CA ALA A 1133 -0.50 38.42 -16.88
C ALA A 1133 0.63 37.44 -16.49
N LEU A 1134 0.52 36.16 -16.84
CA LEU A 1134 1.57 35.15 -16.60
C LEU A 1134 2.81 35.39 -17.48
N ASP A 1135 2.61 35.70 -18.76
CA ASP A 1135 3.71 35.98 -19.69
C ASP A 1135 4.45 37.29 -19.27
N ALA A 1136 3.72 38.30 -18.78
CA ALA A 1136 4.30 39.51 -18.19
C ALA A 1136 5.02 39.26 -16.84
N LEU A 1137 4.51 38.35 -16.00
CA LEU A 1137 5.18 37.94 -14.76
C LEU A 1137 6.48 37.17 -15.07
N SER A 1138 6.46 36.30 -16.08
CA SER A 1138 7.64 35.57 -16.57
C SER A 1138 8.71 36.52 -17.10
N ALA A 1139 8.35 37.52 -17.90
CA ALA A 1139 9.27 38.56 -18.36
C ALA A 1139 9.90 39.36 -17.19
N ARG A 1140 9.13 39.64 -16.14
CA ARG A 1140 9.64 40.31 -14.92
C ARG A 1140 10.55 39.40 -14.08
N LEU A 1141 10.31 38.09 -14.07
CA LEU A 1141 11.17 37.12 -13.38
C LEU A 1141 12.50 36.91 -14.11
N GLU A 1142 12.49 36.83 -15.44
CA GLU A 1142 13.74 36.80 -16.25
C GLU A 1142 14.55 38.10 -16.07
N ALA A 1143 13.90 39.26 -16.08
CA ALA A 1143 14.55 40.55 -15.81
C ALA A 1143 15.04 40.71 -14.34
N ALA A 1144 14.59 39.87 -13.42
CA ALA A 1144 14.99 39.88 -12.01
C ALA A 1144 16.10 38.87 -11.67
N LYS A 1145 16.59 38.07 -12.62
CA LYS A 1145 17.72 37.17 -12.39
C LYS A 1145 19.01 37.98 -12.15
N PRO A 1146 19.70 37.82 -11.01
CA PRO A 1146 20.99 38.47 -10.81
C PRO A 1146 22.02 37.88 -11.79
N ALA A 1147 22.87 38.73 -12.36
CA ALA A 1147 23.91 38.30 -13.29
C ALA A 1147 24.88 37.34 -12.59
N ALA A 1148 25.15 36.19 -13.20
CA ALA A 1148 25.93 35.13 -12.58
C ALA A 1148 27.37 35.58 -12.28
N LEU A 1149 27.76 35.52 -11.00
CA LEU A 1149 29.13 35.72 -10.55
C LEU A 1149 30.04 34.64 -11.16
N ARG A 1150 30.93 35.06 -12.06
CA ARG A 1150 31.99 34.19 -12.58
C ARG A 1150 33.04 33.95 -11.49
N HIS A 1151 33.00 32.80 -10.83
CA HIS A 1151 34.17 32.28 -10.13
C HIS A 1151 35.08 31.49 -11.10
N PRO A 1152 36.40 31.39 -10.84
CA PRO A 1152 37.36 30.88 -11.80
C PRO A 1152 37.36 29.35 -11.89
N HIS A 1153 37.79 28.82 -13.04
CA HIS A 1153 38.16 27.40 -13.16
C HIS A 1153 39.37 27.08 -12.29
N HIS A 1154 39.33 25.93 -11.60
CA HIS A 1154 40.51 25.10 -11.31
C HIS A 1154 40.16 23.62 -11.61
N PRO A 1155 41.17 22.77 -11.95
CA PRO A 1155 40.95 21.52 -12.67
C PRO A 1155 40.70 20.29 -11.78
N HIS A 1156 40.38 19.17 -12.41
CA HIS A 1156 40.29 17.84 -11.79
C HIS A 1156 41.66 17.33 -11.28
N PRO A 1157 41.70 16.58 -10.16
CA PRO A 1157 42.93 16.00 -9.62
C PRO A 1157 43.10 14.51 -9.99
N GLU A 1158 43.74 14.22 -11.14
CA GLU A 1158 44.23 12.87 -11.51
C GLU A 1158 45.56 12.94 -12.29
N GLU A 1159 46.67 13.23 -11.61
CA GLU A 1159 48.07 12.86 -11.97
C GLU A 1159 49.04 13.31 -10.85
N GLU A 1160 50.26 12.74 -10.78
CA GLU A 1160 51.34 12.99 -9.78
C GLU A 1160 50.96 12.65 -8.31
N ILE A 1161 51.55 11.70 -7.56
CA ILE A 1161 52.79 10.88 -7.65
C ILE A 1161 54.10 11.69 -7.57
N GLU A 1162 54.93 11.34 -6.57
CA GLU A 1162 56.31 11.80 -6.28
C GLU A 1162 56.54 13.25 -5.81
N ALA A 1163 56.21 13.51 -4.53
CA ALA A 1163 56.97 14.40 -3.62
C ALA A 1163 56.76 14.02 -2.14
#